data_AF-A0A1D2NGX3-F1
#
_entry.id   AF-A0A1D2NGX3-F1
#
_cell.length_a   1.000
_cell.length_b   1.000
_cell.length_c   1.000
_cell.angle_alpha   90.00
_cell.angle_beta   90.00
_cell.angle_gamma   90.00
#
_symmetry.space_group_name_H-M   'P 1'
#
loop_
_entity.id
_entity.type
_entity.pdbx_description
1 polymer ?
#
loop_
_entity_poly.entity_id
_entity_poly.type
_entity_poly.pdbx_seq_one_letter_code
_entity_poly.pdbx_strand_id
1 'polypeptide(L)'
;MSKYTAIRSEEEVGILLRVGNQQRFNGLFKERYSDFHVNEIDLNGKIVQLGSLEPPQERKSEISVDDPAICSWIPEDIRVNINGFQERLENAGSVPKSDKLWTERIEVKVTTLDKEERTRIHKWLTNFDKLSSETIDKDGEKYIVALYETKNNRNKRRPATRAKYTHCTLYKEGVDTFEAIGLLSKKLRIKPSLITFCGTKDKHGKTTQRISISNIDASRLAQISNESRNVKLGSYEYLPHHLRLGDLKGNHFKILLRNVLVDSDQVINAAVESLKSQGFINYFGLQRFGSYEVSTHAVGKCILQMQWMEAFDLILKPKSNDQDFVKKAKTEWFTNRDPVAAIKKLPPWYRSIESNLLHGLAKYYSKNDLMGAFLRIPRNSRHLYIHSFQSFLWNQVATYRIKEMGLQPVVGDLVYVDKEHDDFYVEDIDDEDYEEESGNGQPSDRLLSRPTVKTLTPEDLENYSIYDVLIPIQGSQIRIPENGTKDYYDKLLKEEGLDSDCFLKFKPVADQPKGAYRKLLIRPHNVSHKIIQYGDADPVDTFIPSELDKAQHENKMNNEAAECASNDTEVGTKDKKCVIVEFSLPSSAYATMALREIMLSSSEIVATQTYQVIKIEPETTDPAAKNDNDEPKAKRIRTDLTSD
;
A
#
# COMPACT_ATOMS: atom_id res chain seq x y z
N MET A 1 11.27 12.89 -36.43
CA MET A 1 11.50 13.15 -34.99
C MET A 1 10.19 12.84 -34.26
N SER A 2 10.19 11.84 -33.37
CA SER A 2 8.97 11.36 -32.70
C SER A 2 8.34 12.49 -31.87
N LYS A 3 7.02 12.71 -32.04
CA LYS A 3 6.21 13.69 -31.28
C LYS A 3 6.10 13.38 -29.78
N TYR A 4 6.74 12.31 -29.30
CA TYR A 4 6.65 11.88 -27.90
C TYR A 4 7.96 12.17 -27.18
N THR A 5 8.21 13.47 -27.03
CA THR A 5 9.14 14.01 -26.04
C THR A 5 8.61 13.77 -24.63
N ALA A 6 9.53 13.91 -23.67
CA ALA A 6 9.23 13.90 -22.26
C ALA A 6 7.98 14.71 -21.89
N ILE A 7 7.11 14.19 -21.00
CA ILE A 7 6.01 15.01 -20.45
C ILE A 7 6.66 16.11 -19.63
N ARG A 8 6.51 17.35 -20.06
CA ARG A 8 7.17 18.51 -19.46
C ARG A 8 6.22 19.34 -18.62
N SER A 9 4.91 19.22 -18.82
CA SER A 9 3.91 20.04 -18.13
C SER A 9 2.58 19.33 -17.89
N GLU A 10 1.78 19.91 -16.98
CA GLU A 10 0.38 19.58 -16.77
C GLU A 10 -0.48 19.72 -18.03
N GLU A 11 -0.14 20.70 -18.88
CA GLU A 11 -0.92 21.04 -20.08
C GLU A 11 -0.85 19.92 -21.13
N GLU A 12 0.31 19.29 -21.26
CA GLU A 12 0.53 18.17 -22.19
C GLU A 12 -0.34 16.95 -21.87
N VAL A 13 -0.86 16.84 -20.64
CA VAL A 13 -1.74 15.75 -20.20
C VAL A 13 -3.16 16.22 -19.88
N GLY A 14 -3.55 17.39 -20.38
CA GLY A 14 -4.92 17.88 -20.33
C GLY A 14 -5.36 18.43 -18.97
N ILE A 15 -4.42 18.79 -18.10
CA ILE A 15 -4.71 19.39 -16.79
C ILE A 15 -4.69 20.92 -16.95
N LEU A 16 -5.78 21.48 -17.49
CA LEU A 16 -5.80 22.90 -17.90
C LEU A 16 -6.55 23.80 -16.91
N LEU A 17 -7.70 23.34 -16.43
CA LEU A 17 -8.63 24.19 -15.68
C LEU A 17 -8.44 24.08 -14.16
N ARG A 18 -9.00 25.04 -13.43
CA ARG A 18 -9.16 25.07 -11.97
C ARG A 18 -10.61 25.44 -11.66
N VAL A 19 -11.10 25.09 -10.47
CA VAL A 19 -12.49 25.37 -10.10
C VAL A 19 -12.64 26.82 -9.61
N GLY A 20 -11.76 27.23 -8.70
CA GLY A 20 -11.86 28.51 -8.02
C GLY A 20 -11.05 29.64 -8.70
N ASN A 21 -11.51 30.87 -8.50
CA ASN A 21 -10.87 32.09 -9.05
C ASN A 21 -10.05 32.86 -8.00
N GLN A 22 -9.95 32.35 -6.77
CA GLN A 22 -9.22 32.99 -5.69
C GLN A 22 -7.71 33.08 -5.99
N GLN A 23 -7.07 34.07 -5.37
CA GLN A 23 -5.62 34.17 -5.36
C GLN A 23 -5.01 32.95 -4.65
N ARG A 24 -3.85 32.54 -5.13
CA ARG A 24 -3.12 31.37 -4.67
C ARG A 24 -1.78 31.79 -4.13
N PHE A 25 -1.17 30.92 -3.33
CA PHE A 25 0.10 31.22 -2.68
C PHE A 25 1.21 30.26 -3.13
N ASN A 26 2.46 30.68 -2.95
CA ASN A 26 3.63 29.83 -3.16
C ASN A 26 4.01 29.13 -1.86
N GLY A 27 4.53 27.91 -1.96
CA GLY A 27 5.09 27.15 -0.86
C GLY A 27 5.88 25.95 -1.39
N LEU A 28 6.81 25.46 -0.58
CA LEU A 28 7.58 24.26 -0.86
C LEU A 28 6.81 23.04 -0.36
N PHE A 29 6.64 22.06 -1.23
CA PHE A 29 5.92 20.82 -0.94
C PHE A 29 6.87 19.63 -1.03
N LYS A 30 6.82 18.72 -0.04
CA LYS A 30 7.74 17.57 0.05
C LYS A 30 9.21 17.97 -0.02
N GLU A 31 9.61 19.09 0.62
CA GLU A 31 11.02 19.40 0.83
C GLU A 31 11.69 18.29 1.67
N ARG A 32 10.94 17.78 2.66
CA ARG A 32 11.27 16.58 3.42
C ARG A 32 10.14 15.56 3.29
N TYR A 33 10.46 14.27 3.39
CA TYR A 33 9.42 13.22 3.38
C TYR A 33 8.49 13.33 4.60
N SER A 34 8.97 13.88 5.72
CA SER A 34 8.20 14.17 6.93
C SER A 34 7.10 15.21 6.71
N ASP A 35 7.14 16.00 5.64
CA ASP A 35 6.13 17.03 5.36
C ASP A 35 4.80 16.45 4.84
N PHE A 36 4.76 15.16 4.55
CA PHE A 36 3.64 14.51 3.88
C PHE A 36 3.16 13.28 4.64
N HIS A 37 2.06 13.45 5.37
CA HIS A 37 1.45 12.38 6.15
C HIS A 37 0.18 11.88 5.46
N VAL A 38 0.00 10.56 5.41
CA VAL A 38 -1.18 9.91 4.83
C VAL A 38 -1.74 8.87 5.78
N ASN A 39 -2.99 9.02 6.18
CA ASN A 39 -3.71 8.05 6.98
C ASN A 39 -4.86 7.47 6.16
N GLU A 40 -4.94 6.15 6.05
CA GLU A 40 -6.08 5.49 5.44
C GLU A 40 -7.39 5.81 6.17
N ILE A 41 -8.50 5.83 5.44
CA ILE A 41 -9.86 5.92 6.01
C ILE A 41 -10.53 4.57 5.77
N ASP A 42 -10.87 3.88 6.85
CA ASP A 42 -11.48 2.55 6.78
C ASP A 42 -12.93 2.58 6.24
N LEU A 43 -13.53 1.41 6.05
CA LEU A 43 -14.91 1.28 5.56
C LEU A 43 -15.96 1.92 6.49
N ASN A 44 -15.65 2.09 7.77
CA ASN A 44 -16.51 2.76 8.74
C ASN A 44 -16.33 4.29 8.71
N GLY A 45 -15.42 4.81 7.88
CA GLY A 45 -15.12 6.24 7.79
C GLY A 45 -14.13 6.72 8.87
N LYS A 46 -13.51 5.81 9.63
CA LYS A 46 -12.54 6.18 10.66
C LYS A 46 -11.16 6.37 10.04
N ILE A 47 -10.49 7.46 10.40
CA ILE A 47 -9.09 7.70 10.07
C ILE A 47 -8.24 6.68 10.85
N VAL A 48 -7.48 5.86 10.13
CA VAL A 48 -6.62 4.83 10.70
C VAL A 48 -5.45 5.52 11.41
N GLN A 49 -5.35 5.22 12.70
CA GLN A 49 -4.31 5.71 13.60
C GLN A 49 -3.46 4.54 14.09
N LEU A 50 -2.20 4.81 14.42
CA LEU A 50 -1.35 3.84 15.09
C LEU A 50 -1.61 3.94 16.59
N GLY A 51 -2.50 3.09 17.11
CA GLY A 51 -2.70 2.94 18.55
C GLY A 51 -1.60 2.09 19.20
N SER A 52 -1.94 1.37 20.27
CA SER A 52 -0.99 0.56 21.06
C SER A 52 -0.10 -0.34 20.19
N LEU A 53 1.20 -0.29 20.46
CA LEU A 53 2.23 -1.14 19.84
C LEU A 53 2.28 -2.53 20.48
N GLU A 54 1.63 -2.70 21.62
CA GLU A 54 1.59 -3.97 22.35
C GLU A 54 0.57 -4.92 21.72
N PRO A 55 0.89 -6.22 21.64
CA PRO A 55 -0.08 -7.22 21.20
C PRO A 55 -1.21 -7.36 22.25
N PRO A 56 -2.46 -7.68 21.83
CA PRO A 56 -3.52 -8.03 22.76
C PRO A 56 -3.05 -9.18 23.64
N GLN A 57 -3.21 -9.03 24.96
CA GLN A 57 -2.95 -10.11 25.90
C GLN A 57 -3.83 -11.30 25.54
N GLU A 58 -3.22 -12.47 25.31
CA GLU A 58 -4.00 -13.70 25.20
C GLU A 58 -4.79 -13.84 26.51
N ARG A 59 -6.13 -14.01 26.43
CA ARG A 59 -6.93 -14.26 27.63
C ARG A 59 -6.34 -15.47 28.33
N LYS A 60 -5.71 -15.25 29.49
CA LYS A 60 -5.38 -16.32 30.42
C LYS A 60 -6.68 -17.07 30.70
N SER A 61 -6.60 -18.39 30.89
CA SER A 61 -7.80 -19.19 31.05
C SER A 61 -8.63 -18.66 32.22
N GLU A 62 -9.96 -18.71 32.11
CA GLU A 62 -10.86 -18.38 33.23
C GLU A 62 -10.71 -19.34 34.42
N ILE A 63 -9.96 -20.42 34.23
CA ILE A 63 -9.69 -21.44 35.22
C ILE A 63 -8.58 -20.93 36.14
N SER A 64 -8.89 -20.79 37.43
CA SER A 64 -7.90 -20.42 38.44
C SER A 64 -6.70 -21.36 38.41
N VAL A 65 -5.50 -20.84 38.69
CA VAL A 65 -4.29 -21.66 38.86
C VAL A 65 -4.51 -22.71 39.96
N ASP A 66 -5.32 -22.39 40.96
CA ASP A 66 -5.68 -23.24 42.10
C ASP A 66 -7.06 -23.92 41.94
N ASP A 67 -7.49 -24.24 40.71
CA ASP A 67 -8.76 -24.92 40.47
C ASP A 67 -8.84 -26.25 41.25
N PRO A 68 -9.80 -26.43 42.18
CA PRO A 68 -9.84 -27.60 43.07
C PRO A 68 -9.92 -28.94 42.33
N ALA A 69 -10.58 -28.99 41.17
CA ALA A 69 -10.68 -30.21 40.37
C ALA A 69 -9.32 -30.56 39.76
N ILE A 70 -8.58 -29.56 39.28
CA ILE A 70 -7.24 -29.74 38.72
C ILE A 70 -6.24 -30.10 39.80
N CYS A 71 -6.36 -29.51 41.00
CA CYS A 71 -5.55 -29.88 42.15
C CYS A 71 -5.71 -31.36 42.54
N SER A 72 -6.91 -31.92 42.33
CA SER A 72 -7.19 -33.34 42.55
C SER A 72 -6.66 -34.25 41.42
N TRP A 73 -6.64 -33.76 40.17
CA TRP A 73 -6.24 -34.56 39.01
C TRP A 73 -4.74 -34.54 38.74
N ILE A 74 -4.07 -33.45 39.10
CA ILE A 74 -2.63 -33.26 38.88
C ILE A 74 -1.91 -33.32 40.24
N PRO A 75 -0.99 -34.28 40.43
CA PRO A 75 -0.16 -34.37 41.63
C PRO A 75 0.54 -33.06 42.01
N GLU A 76 0.67 -32.81 43.32
CA GLU A 76 1.21 -31.56 43.88
C GLU A 76 2.66 -31.30 43.43
N ASP A 77 3.49 -32.34 43.37
CA ASP A 77 4.88 -32.28 42.89
C ASP A 77 4.97 -31.78 41.44
N ILE A 78 4.02 -32.18 40.60
CA ILE A 78 3.95 -31.71 39.21
C ILE A 78 3.48 -30.25 39.15
N ARG A 79 2.48 -29.85 39.95
CA ARG A 79 2.01 -28.47 40.01
C ARG A 79 3.08 -27.51 40.51
N VAL A 80 3.83 -27.90 41.54
CA VAL A 80 4.98 -27.14 42.06
C VAL A 80 6.09 -27.02 41.01
N ASN A 81 6.36 -28.07 40.23
CA ASN A 81 7.31 -28.00 39.13
C ASN A 81 6.87 -26.98 38.06
N ILE A 82 5.58 -26.99 37.71
CA ILE A 82 5.00 -26.03 36.76
C ILE A 82 5.15 -24.58 37.22
N ASN A 83 4.74 -24.30 38.46
CA ASN A 83 4.86 -22.97 39.05
C ASN A 83 6.32 -22.54 39.22
N GLY A 84 7.18 -23.44 39.69
CA GLY A 84 8.61 -23.15 39.88
C GLY A 84 9.33 -22.86 38.57
N PHE A 85 8.92 -23.45 37.44
CA PHE A 85 9.44 -23.06 36.13
C PHE A 85 8.98 -21.66 35.72
N GLN A 86 7.70 -21.34 35.94
CA GLN A 86 7.13 -20.02 35.65
C GLN A 86 7.85 -18.91 36.43
N GLU A 87 8.11 -19.11 37.72
CA GLU A 87 8.88 -18.16 38.55
C GLU A 87 10.33 -17.99 38.04
N ARG A 88 10.98 -19.07 37.59
CA ARG A 88 12.32 -18.97 36.98
C ARG A 88 12.31 -18.16 35.69
N LEU A 89 11.26 -18.31 34.88
CA LEU A 89 11.05 -17.54 33.65
C LEU A 89 10.88 -16.05 33.92
N GLU A 90 10.04 -15.71 34.90
CA GLU A 90 9.74 -14.33 35.30
C GLU A 90 10.98 -13.63 35.87
N ASN A 91 11.76 -14.32 36.70
CA ASN A 91 12.98 -13.78 37.30
C ASN A 91 14.17 -13.66 36.32
N ALA A 92 14.25 -14.52 35.30
CA ALA A 92 15.38 -14.51 34.35
C ALA A 92 15.23 -13.48 33.22
N GLY A 93 14.03 -12.92 33.01
CA GLY A 93 13.71 -12.00 31.91
C GLY A 93 13.84 -12.59 30.49
N SER A 94 14.58 -13.69 30.31
CA SER A 94 14.73 -14.46 29.07
C SER A 94 15.24 -15.88 29.33
N VAL A 95 14.90 -16.82 28.45
CA VAL A 95 15.33 -18.24 28.54
C VAL A 95 16.78 -18.39 28.06
N PRO A 96 17.65 -19.15 28.74
CA PRO A 96 19.00 -19.44 28.26
C PRO A 96 18.99 -20.05 26.85
N LYS A 97 19.82 -19.52 25.94
CA LYS A 97 20.01 -20.04 24.58
C LYS A 97 20.69 -21.42 24.63
N SER A 98 19.92 -22.49 24.85
CA SER A 98 20.38 -23.86 24.64
C SER A 98 19.88 -24.41 23.30
N ASP A 99 20.67 -25.25 22.64
CA ASP A 99 20.37 -25.77 21.30
C ASP A 99 19.28 -26.86 21.26
N LYS A 100 18.76 -27.29 22.41
CA LYS A 100 17.61 -28.21 22.48
C LYS A 100 16.30 -27.41 22.48
N LEU A 101 15.43 -27.69 21.51
CA LEU A 101 14.09 -27.05 21.37
C LEU A 101 13.16 -27.28 22.58
N TRP A 102 13.48 -28.25 23.43
CA TRP A 102 12.70 -28.67 24.59
C TRP A 102 13.68 -29.00 25.72
N THR A 103 13.64 -28.29 26.84
CA THR A 103 14.54 -28.55 27.97
C THR A 103 13.91 -29.44 29.03
N GLU A 104 12.59 -29.38 29.23
CA GLU A 104 11.88 -30.12 30.27
C GLU A 104 10.51 -30.60 29.74
N ARG A 105 10.19 -31.88 30.01
CA ARG A 105 8.94 -32.56 29.61
C ARG A 105 8.25 -33.06 30.87
N ILE A 106 7.00 -32.66 31.06
CA ILE A 106 6.15 -33.10 32.16
C ILE A 106 5.09 -34.01 31.58
N GLU A 107 4.91 -35.19 32.17
CA GLU A 107 3.85 -36.12 31.77
C GLU A 107 2.87 -36.32 32.92
N VAL A 108 1.60 -36.02 32.67
CA VAL A 108 0.51 -36.26 33.61
C VAL A 108 -0.30 -37.44 33.09
N LYS A 109 -0.35 -38.53 33.85
CA LYS A 109 -1.21 -39.68 33.53
C LYS A 109 -2.68 -39.29 33.73
N VAL A 110 -3.49 -39.41 32.68
CA VAL A 110 -4.91 -38.98 32.65
C VAL A 110 -5.84 -40.06 32.12
N THR A 111 -5.44 -41.32 32.19
CA THR A 111 -6.21 -42.46 31.64
C THR A 111 -7.63 -42.57 32.21
N THR A 112 -7.80 -42.19 33.47
CA THR A 112 -9.09 -42.21 34.18
C THR A 112 -9.97 -41.01 33.86
N LEU A 113 -9.47 -40.00 33.15
CA LEU A 113 -10.20 -38.76 32.84
C LEU A 113 -10.87 -38.82 31.47
N ASP A 114 -12.05 -38.24 31.38
CA ASP A 114 -12.79 -38.15 30.13
C ASP A 114 -12.23 -37.08 29.18
N LYS A 115 -12.91 -36.81 28.06
CA LYS A 115 -12.46 -35.81 27.07
C LYS A 115 -12.62 -34.38 27.58
N GLU A 116 -13.67 -34.08 28.34
CA GLU A 116 -13.96 -32.74 28.86
C GLU A 116 -12.99 -32.36 29.96
N GLU A 117 -12.70 -33.29 30.88
CA GLU A 117 -11.73 -33.16 31.96
C GLU A 117 -10.31 -32.96 31.41
N ARG A 118 -9.89 -33.75 30.41
CA ARG A 118 -8.60 -33.55 29.73
C ARG A 118 -8.54 -32.20 29.02
N THR A 119 -9.63 -31.76 28.42
CA THR A 119 -9.72 -30.43 27.79
C THR A 119 -9.61 -29.31 28.83
N ARG A 120 -10.15 -29.49 30.04
CA ARG A 120 -10.02 -28.55 31.16
C ARG A 120 -8.57 -28.43 31.63
N ILE A 121 -7.83 -29.54 31.71
CA ILE A 121 -6.39 -29.52 32.01
C ILE A 121 -5.61 -28.78 30.92
N HIS A 122 -5.88 -29.06 29.64
CA HIS A 122 -5.27 -28.32 28.53
C HIS A 122 -5.54 -26.81 28.62
N LYS A 123 -6.76 -26.39 28.97
CA LYS A 123 -7.11 -24.99 29.20
C LYS A 123 -6.34 -24.39 30.38
N TRP A 124 -6.25 -25.08 31.50
CA TRP A 124 -5.48 -24.59 32.66
C TRP A 124 -3.98 -24.44 32.37
N LEU A 125 -3.39 -25.37 31.61
CA LEU A 125 -1.99 -25.28 31.19
C LEU A 125 -1.71 -24.02 30.35
N THR A 126 -2.73 -23.41 29.73
CA THR A 126 -2.58 -22.13 29.01
C THR A 126 -2.37 -20.92 29.92
N ASN A 127 -2.55 -21.05 31.25
CA ASN A 127 -2.23 -20.00 32.21
C ASN A 127 -0.73 -19.75 32.35
N PHE A 128 0.10 -20.72 31.96
CA PHE A 128 1.55 -20.70 32.10
C PHE A 128 2.21 -20.31 30.79
N ASP A 129 3.18 -19.39 30.85
CA ASP A 129 3.84 -18.89 29.66
C ASP A 129 4.78 -19.95 29.06
N LYS A 130 4.86 -19.99 27.73
CA LYS A 130 5.70 -20.94 26.96
C LYS A 130 5.46 -22.43 27.29
N LEU A 131 4.28 -22.76 27.81
CA LEU A 131 3.87 -24.15 28.04
C LEU A 131 2.96 -24.61 26.91
N SER A 132 3.38 -25.65 26.18
CA SER A 132 2.54 -26.34 25.19
C SER A 132 2.09 -27.69 25.74
N SER A 133 0.92 -28.16 25.36
CA SER A 133 0.41 -29.45 25.85
C SER A 133 -0.28 -30.27 24.76
N GLU A 134 -0.04 -31.58 24.80
CA GLU A 134 -0.64 -32.56 23.89
C GLU A 134 -1.11 -33.80 24.66
N THR A 135 -2.22 -34.40 24.23
CA THR A 135 -2.64 -35.71 24.75
C THR A 135 -2.03 -36.81 23.88
N ILE A 136 -1.28 -37.71 24.50
CA ILE A 136 -0.63 -38.86 23.84
C ILE A 136 -1.21 -40.16 24.41
N ASP A 137 -1.47 -41.13 23.54
CA ASP A 137 -1.79 -42.51 23.92
C ASP A 137 -0.52 -43.36 23.86
N LYS A 138 -0.16 -43.98 24.98
CA LYS A 138 0.98 -44.89 25.11
C LYS A 138 0.43 -46.23 25.61
N ASP A 139 0.33 -47.20 24.71
CA ASP A 139 -0.06 -48.58 25.04
C ASP A 139 -1.40 -48.68 25.82
N GLY A 140 -2.40 -47.85 25.46
CA GLY A 140 -3.73 -47.84 26.10
C GLY A 140 -3.85 -46.93 27.33
N GLU A 141 -2.75 -46.31 27.74
CA GLU A 141 -2.70 -45.33 28.82
C GLU A 141 -2.58 -43.92 28.22
N LYS A 142 -3.42 -42.98 28.69
CA LYS A 142 -3.46 -41.61 28.17
C LYS A 142 -2.65 -40.69 29.06
N TYR A 143 -1.83 -39.85 28.43
CA TYR A 143 -1.01 -38.85 29.09
C TYR A 143 -1.27 -37.47 28.51
N ILE A 144 -1.35 -36.44 29.36
CA ILE A 144 -1.15 -35.06 28.94
C ILE A 144 0.33 -34.76 29.11
N VAL A 145 1.00 -34.48 28.01
CA VAL A 145 2.41 -34.11 27.97
C VAL A 145 2.51 -32.61 27.85
N ALA A 146 3.03 -31.95 28.88
CA ALA A 146 3.33 -30.53 28.89
C ALA A 146 4.82 -30.32 28.58
N LEU A 147 5.11 -29.43 27.65
CA LEU A 147 6.45 -29.17 27.13
C LEU A 147 6.77 -27.69 27.25
N TYR A 148 7.91 -27.37 27.85
CA TYR A 148 8.41 -26.00 27.92
C TYR A 148 9.14 -25.61 26.64
N GLU A 149 8.65 -24.56 25.98
CA GLU A 149 9.22 -24.04 24.75
C GLU A 149 10.39 -23.09 25.06
N THR A 150 11.60 -23.47 24.65
CA THR A 150 12.81 -22.62 24.82
C THR A 150 12.98 -21.58 23.72
N LYS A 151 12.27 -21.75 22.60
CA LYS A 151 12.24 -20.83 21.46
C LYS A 151 10.78 -20.52 21.13
N ASN A 152 10.51 -19.31 20.61
CA ASN A 152 9.21 -18.98 20.01
C ASN A 152 8.92 -20.01 18.90
N ASN A 153 8.04 -20.96 19.19
CA ASN A 153 7.70 -22.03 18.28
C ASN A 153 6.95 -21.43 17.09
N ARG A 154 7.61 -21.41 15.92
CA ARG A 154 7.01 -20.92 14.68
C ARG A 154 5.76 -21.72 14.26
N ASN A 155 5.61 -22.92 14.82
CA ASN A 155 4.50 -23.83 14.57
C ASN A 155 3.51 -23.89 15.74
N LYS A 156 3.51 -22.93 16.68
CA LYS A 156 2.46 -22.83 17.72
C LYS A 156 1.12 -22.81 16.98
N ARG A 157 0.33 -23.89 17.16
CA ARG A 157 -0.95 -24.04 16.48
C ARG A 157 -1.84 -22.87 16.90
N ARG A 158 -2.45 -22.21 15.91
CA ARG A 158 -3.46 -21.17 16.16
C ARG A 158 -4.54 -21.76 17.07
N PRO A 159 -4.89 -21.11 18.20
CA PRO A 159 -6.02 -21.54 19.02
C PRO A 159 -7.28 -21.62 18.16
N ALA A 160 -8.08 -22.69 18.32
CA ALA A 160 -9.30 -22.87 17.53
C ALA A 160 -10.29 -21.68 17.69
N THR A 161 -10.27 -21.02 18.85
CA THR A 161 -11.08 -19.86 19.20
C THR A 161 -10.60 -18.55 18.57
N ARG A 162 -9.37 -18.48 18.07
CA ARG A 162 -8.79 -17.27 17.49
C ARG A 162 -9.04 -17.22 16.00
N ALA A 163 -9.52 -16.09 15.49
CA ALA A 163 -9.78 -15.95 14.05
C ALA A 163 -8.50 -16.15 13.19
N LYS A 164 -8.70 -16.48 11.90
CA LYS A 164 -7.63 -16.86 10.98
C LYS A 164 -6.66 -15.70 10.69
N TYR A 165 -7.16 -14.46 10.58
CA TYR A 165 -6.37 -13.31 10.16
C TYR A 165 -6.08 -12.38 11.32
N THR A 166 -4.82 -11.94 11.40
CA THR A 166 -4.40 -10.90 12.32
C THR A 166 -4.33 -9.61 11.56
N HIS A 167 -5.22 -8.70 11.92
CA HIS A 167 -5.25 -7.34 11.42
C HIS A 167 -4.37 -6.47 12.31
N CYS A 168 -3.70 -5.51 11.69
CA CYS A 168 -2.99 -4.46 12.42
C CYS A 168 -2.87 -3.21 11.56
N THR A 169 -2.51 -2.11 12.22
CA THR A 169 -2.12 -0.87 11.56
C THR A 169 -0.63 -0.92 11.25
N LEU A 170 -0.29 -0.74 9.97
CA LEU A 170 1.06 -0.54 9.46
C LEU A 170 1.37 0.95 9.37
N TYR A 171 2.33 1.41 10.15
CA TYR A 171 3.03 2.67 9.95
C TYR A 171 4.31 2.42 9.16
N LYS A 172 4.57 3.24 8.14
CA LYS A 172 5.81 3.21 7.37
C LYS A 172 6.31 4.62 7.05
N GLU A 173 7.62 4.80 7.00
CA GLU A 173 8.26 6.06 6.62
C GLU A 173 9.43 5.84 5.64
N GLY A 174 9.42 6.57 4.52
CA GLY A 174 10.48 6.50 3.51
C GLY A 174 10.56 5.21 2.70
N VAL A 175 9.59 4.30 2.85
CA VAL A 175 9.51 3.01 2.13
C VAL A 175 8.14 2.84 1.47
N ASP A 176 8.11 2.16 0.32
CA ASP A 176 6.83 1.82 -0.32
C ASP A 176 6.11 0.65 0.38
N THR A 177 4.82 0.47 0.10
CA THR A 177 4.01 -0.58 0.74
C THR A 177 4.55 -1.99 0.43
N PHE A 178 4.98 -2.27 -0.81
CA PHE A 178 5.52 -3.57 -1.19
C PHE A 178 6.91 -3.83 -0.60
N GLU A 179 7.77 -2.82 -0.49
CA GLU A 179 9.03 -2.86 0.25
C GLU A 179 8.78 -3.26 1.73
N ALA A 180 7.82 -2.61 2.39
CA ALA A 180 7.43 -2.94 3.76
C ALA A 180 6.88 -4.37 3.89
N ILE A 181 5.99 -4.79 2.96
CA ILE A 181 5.47 -6.17 2.93
C ILE A 181 6.61 -7.17 2.71
N GLY A 182 7.54 -6.90 1.80
CA GLY A 182 8.69 -7.75 1.52
C GLY A 182 9.60 -7.93 2.74
N LEU A 183 9.85 -6.84 3.48
CA LEU A 183 10.60 -6.87 4.74
C LEU A 183 9.91 -7.75 5.78
N LEU A 184 8.61 -7.53 6.01
CA LEU A 184 7.81 -8.30 6.98
C LEU A 184 7.76 -9.79 6.57
N SER A 185 7.50 -10.06 5.29
CA SER A 185 7.44 -11.41 4.72
C SER A 185 8.74 -12.19 4.93
N LYS A 186 9.90 -11.55 4.70
CA LYS A 186 11.22 -12.17 4.89
C LYS A 186 11.48 -12.49 6.36
N LYS A 187 11.18 -11.56 7.27
CA LYS A 187 11.32 -11.77 8.73
C LYS A 187 10.36 -12.84 9.26
N LEU A 188 9.14 -12.88 8.74
CA LEU A 188 8.11 -13.87 9.08
C LEU A 188 8.37 -15.24 8.41
N ARG A 189 9.18 -15.29 7.35
CA ARG A 189 9.40 -16.47 6.49
C ARG A 189 8.10 -17.00 5.89
N ILE A 190 7.24 -16.10 5.43
CA ILE A 190 5.99 -16.40 4.73
C ILE A 190 6.05 -15.88 3.30
N LYS A 191 5.06 -16.23 2.47
CA LYS A 191 4.89 -15.63 1.14
C LYS A 191 4.31 -14.21 1.29
N PRO A 192 4.73 -13.22 0.47
CA PRO A 192 4.17 -11.87 0.52
C PRO A 192 2.66 -11.82 0.32
N SER A 193 2.09 -12.72 -0.47
CA SER A 193 0.64 -12.83 -0.72
C SER A 193 -0.20 -13.14 0.52
N LEU A 194 0.43 -13.63 1.61
CA LEU A 194 -0.26 -13.85 2.89
C LEU A 194 -0.41 -12.58 3.73
N ILE A 195 0.13 -11.45 3.25
CA ILE A 195 -0.04 -10.13 3.84
C ILE A 195 -0.84 -9.28 2.85
N THR A 196 -2.09 -8.99 3.18
CA THR A 196 -3.01 -8.22 2.32
C THR A 196 -3.28 -6.82 2.90
N PHE A 197 -3.71 -5.89 2.05
CA PHE A 197 -3.94 -4.49 2.39
C PHE A 197 -4.99 -3.87 1.45
N CYS A 198 -5.54 -2.71 1.82
CA CYS A 198 -6.64 -2.10 1.06
C CYS A 198 -6.16 -1.24 -0.13
N GLY A 199 -4.96 -0.69 -0.04
CA GLY A 199 -4.30 0.02 -1.14
C GLY A 199 -2.85 0.36 -0.82
N THR A 200 -2.06 0.69 -1.84
CA THR A 200 -0.69 1.17 -1.65
C THR A 200 -0.68 2.64 -1.22
N LYS A 201 0.36 3.05 -0.49
CA LYS A 201 0.55 4.45 -0.04
C LYS A 201 1.92 4.97 -0.47
N ASP A 202 2.05 6.29 -0.59
CA ASP A 202 3.27 6.97 -1.01
C ASP A 202 4.53 6.50 -0.27
N LYS A 203 5.62 6.29 -1.00
CA LYS A 203 6.96 6.03 -0.42
C LYS A 203 7.51 7.24 0.33
N HIS A 204 7.41 8.41 -0.31
CA HIS A 204 7.91 9.68 0.22
C HIS A 204 6.85 10.33 1.11
N GLY A 205 6.70 9.77 2.31
CA GLY A 205 5.76 10.22 3.32
C GLY A 205 5.88 9.39 4.60
N LYS A 206 5.19 9.84 5.65
CA LYS A 206 4.86 9.02 6.82
C LYS A 206 3.42 8.53 6.66
N THR A 207 3.23 7.24 6.46
CA THR A 207 1.92 6.70 6.06
C THR A 207 1.44 5.61 7.00
N THR A 208 0.13 5.60 7.23
CA THR A 208 -0.55 4.65 8.12
C THR A 208 -1.69 3.97 7.38
N GLN A 209 -1.71 2.64 7.35
CA GLN A 209 -2.72 1.84 6.65
C GLN A 209 -3.04 0.53 7.38
N ARG A 210 -4.20 -0.07 7.11
CA ARG A 210 -4.52 -1.41 7.62
C ARG A 210 -3.86 -2.49 6.77
N ILE A 211 -3.36 -3.52 7.44
CA ILE A 211 -2.92 -4.77 6.81
C ILE A 211 -3.54 -5.97 7.53
N SER A 212 -3.66 -7.10 6.84
CA SER A 212 -4.06 -8.37 7.45
C SER A 212 -3.09 -9.48 7.07
N ILE A 213 -2.74 -10.32 8.05
CA ILE A 213 -1.77 -11.40 7.89
C ILE A 213 -2.42 -12.72 8.27
N SER A 214 -2.32 -13.71 7.38
CA SER A 214 -2.92 -15.02 7.62
C SER A 214 -2.12 -15.86 8.63
N ASN A 215 -2.81 -16.37 9.66
CA ASN A 215 -2.29 -17.33 10.65
C ASN A 215 -1.00 -16.89 11.39
N ILE A 216 -0.78 -15.60 11.59
CA ILE A 216 0.37 -15.08 12.36
C ILE A 216 -0.11 -14.44 13.66
N ASP A 217 0.52 -14.77 14.79
CA ASP A 217 0.20 -14.19 16.09
C ASP A 217 0.62 -12.71 16.20
N ALA A 218 -0.17 -11.89 16.91
CA ALA A 218 0.13 -10.48 17.12
C ALA A 218 1.45 -10.24 17.88
N SER A 219 1.81 -11.09 18.85
CA SER A 219 3.08 -10.96 19.58
C SER A 219 4.29 -11.12 18.66
N ARG A 220 4.19 -12.01 17.67
CA ARG A 220 5.24 -12.21 16.66
C ARG A 220 5.36 -11.00 15.74
N LEU A 221 4.25 -10.37 15.38
CA LEU A 221 4.25 -9.12 14.60
C LEU A 221 4.87 -7.97 15.40
N ALA A 222 4.49 -7.81 16.67
CA ALA A 222 5.05 -6.80 17.57
C ALA A 222 6.56 -6.95 17.73
N GLN A 223 7.05 -8.18 17.95
CA GLN A 223 8.48 -8.47 18.03
C GLN A 223 9.24 -8.03 16.78
N ILE A 224 8.75 -8.41 15.60
CA ILE A 224 9.39 -8.10 14.31
C ILE A 224 9.36 -6.59 14.00
N SER A 225 8.25 -5.94 14.35
CA SER A 225 8.06 -4.49 14.24
C SER A 225 9.08 -3.71 15.07
N ASN A 226 9.36 -4.18 16.29
CA ASN A 226 10.31 -3.51 17.19
C ASN A 226 11.73 -3.47 16.63
N GLU A 227 12.12 -4.47 15.84
CA GLU A 227 13.42 -4.52 15.16
C GLU A 227 13.54 -3.62 13.92
N SER A 228 12.46 -2.99 13.45
CA SER A 228 12.50 -2.09 12.29
C SER A 228 12.31 -0.64 12.71
N ARG A 229 13.15 0.25 12.19
CA ARG A 229 13.05 1.71 12.45
C ARG A 229 11.92 2.34 11.64
N ASN A 230 11.89 2.05 10.33
CA ASN A 230 11.01 2.69 9.36
C ASN A 230 9.65 2.01 9.17
N VAL A 231 9.43 0.86 9.80
CA VAL A 231 8.17 0.09 9.72
C VAL A 231 7.73 -0.28 11.12
N LYS A 232 6.53 0.14 11.52
CA LYS A 232 5.95 -0.17 12.83
C LYS A 232 4.54 -0.75 12.67
N LEU A 233 4.22 -1.71 13.53
CA LEU A 233 2.92 -2.37 13.62
C LEU A 233 2.31 -2.10 14.99
N GLY A 234 1.00 -1.89 15.02
CA GLY A 234 0.23 -1.70 16.25
C GLY A 234 -1.27 -1.92 16.01
N SER A 235 -2.09 -1.69 17.02
CA SER A 235 -3.57 -1.82 16.93
C SER A 235 -4.02 -3.19 16.41
N TYR A 236 -3.53 -4.25 17.04
CA TYR A 236 -3.78 -5.62 16.57
C TYR A 236 -5.19 -6.10 16.91
N GLU A 237 -5.77 -6.87 15.99
CA GLU A 237 -7.09 -7.47 16.12
C GLU A 237 -7.12 -8.83 15.38
N TYR A 238 -7.91 -9.79 15.85
CA TYR A 238 -8.09 -11.06 15.16
C TYR A 238 -9.47 -11.09 14.48
N LEU A 239 -9.50 -11.18 13.15
CA LEU A 239 -10.74 -11.17 12.36
C LEU A 239 -10.84 -12.38 11.42
N PRO A 240 -12.07 -12.82 11.07
CA PRO A 240 -12.29 -14.02 10.26
C PRO A 240 -11.95 -13.82 8.78
N HIS A 241 -11.95 -12.59 8.29
CA HIS A 241 -11.72 -12.25 6.89
C HIS A 241 -10.43 -11.44 6.71
N HIS A 242 -9.83 -11.53 5.53
CA HIS A 242 -8.70 -10.70 5.13
C HIS A 242 -9.17 -9.36 4.56
N LEU A 243 -8.25 -8.40 4.42
CA LEU A 243 -8.47 -7.15 3.69
C LEU A 243 -8.29 -7.37 2.19
N ARG A 244 -9.14 -6.76 1.37
CA ARG A 244 -9.04 -6.77 -0.10
C ARG A 244 -8.70 -5.39 -0.62
N LEU A 245 -8.11 -5.32 -1.82
CA LEU A 245 -7.90 -4.06 -2.51
C LEU A 245 -9.25 -3.34 -2.69
N GLY A 246 -9.28 -2.05 -2.35
CA GLY A 246 -10.50 -1.25 -2.37
C GLY A 246 -11.34 -1.29 -1.08
N ASP A 247 -10.99 -2.09 -0.06
CA ASP A 247 -11.66 -2.07 1.25
C ASP A 247 -11.27 -0.81 2.08
N LEU A 248 -11.35 0.38 1.50
CA LEU A 248 -11.14 1.69 2.12
C LEU A 248 -12.07 2.74 1.51
N LYS A 249 -12.43 3.77 2.29
CA LYS A 249 -13.18 4.92 1.77
C LYS A 249 -12.30 6.01 1.18
N GLY A 250 -11.03 6.06 1.57
CA GLY A 250 -10.11 7.07 1.07
C GLY A 250 -8.90 7.28 1.96
N ASN A 251 -8.33 8.48 1.90
CA ASN A 251 -7.15 8.84 2.67
C ASN A 251 -7.30 10.26 3.24
N HIS A 252 -6.88 10.41 4.48
CA HIS A 252 -6.70 11.68 5.16
C HIS A 252 -5.25 12.13 5.00
N PHE A 253 -5.07 13.37 4.56
CA PHE A 253 -3.77 13.98 4.30
C PHE A 253 -3.51 15.07 5.32
N LYS A 254 -2.29 15.08 5.85
CA LYS A 254 -1.76 16.18 6.65
C LYS A 254 -0.44 16.60 6.05
N ILE A 255 -0.40 17.83 5.53
CA ILE A 255 0.67 18.29 4.64
C ILE A 255 1.23 19.59 5.19
N LEU A 256 2.55 19.66 5.34
CA LEU A 256 3.26 20.88 5.71
C LEU A 256 3.86 21.54 4.46
N LEU A 257 3.42 22.76 4.18
CA LEU A 257 3.95 23.61 3.11
C LEU A 257 4.97 24.57 3.73
N ARG A 258 6.24 24.46 3.35
CA ARG A 258 7.34 25.28 3.89
C ARG A 258 7.52 26.56 3.09
N ASN A 259 8.17 27.54 3.69
CA ASN A 259 8.55 28.80 3.04
C ASN A 259 7.41 29.42 2.21
N VAL A 260 6.24 29.58 2.84
CA VAL A 260 5.04 30.10 2.20
C VAL A 260 5.19 31.60 1.98
N LEU A 261 5.21 32.00 0.71
CA LEU A 261 5.35 33.39 0.29
C LEU A 261 3.98 33.93 -0.09
N VAL A 262 3.51 34.90 0.69
CA VAL A 262 2.18 35.49 0.53
C VAL A 262 2.13 36.88 1.15
N ASP A 263 1.38 37.79 0.52
CA ASP A 263 1.23 39.17 1.00
C ASP A 263 0.39 39.25 2.29
N SER A 264 -0.59 38.36 2.45
CA SER A 264 -1.51 38.32 3.60
C SER A 264 -2.04 36.92 3.86
N ASP A 265 -2.26 36.59 5.14
CA ASP A 265 -2.89 35.33 5.56
C ASP A 265 -4.30 35.15 4.99
N GLN A 266 -4.97 36.25 4.61
CA GLN A 266 -6.27 36.20 3.94
C GLN A 266 -6.24 35.43 2.63
N VAL A 267 -5.13 35.48 1.88
CA VAL A 267 -4.98 34.73 0.62
C VAL A 267 -4.95 33.22 0.90
N ILE A 268 -4.26 32.79 1.96
CA ILE A 268 -4.24 31.37 2.39
C ILE A 268 -5.65 30.95 2.82
N ASN A 269 -6.29 31.75 3.67
CA ASN A 269 -7.65 31.46 4.16
C ASN A 269 -8.65 31.32 3.01
N ALA A 270 -8.64 32.25 2.05
CA ALA A 270 -9.53 32.21 0.89
C ALA A 270 -9.25 31.01 -0.04
N ALA A 271 -7.97 30.67 -0.24
CA ALA A 271 -7.57 29.50 -1.01
C ALA A 271 -8.10 28.19 -0.40
N VAL A 272 -7.89 28.00 0.91
CA VAL A 272 -8.34 26.79 1.62
C VAL A 272 -9.87 26.74 1.71
N GLU A 273 -10.55 27.87 1.94
CA GLU A 273 -12.02 27.91 1.97
C GLU A 273 -12.64 27.63 0.59
N SER A 274 -11.99 28.06 -0.49
CA SER A 274 -12.39 27.69 -1.85
C SER A 274 -12.25 26.18 -2.09
N LEU A 275 -11.13 25.58 -1.69
CA LEU A 275 -10.95 24.12 -1.78
C LEU A 275 -12.02 23.36 -0.98
N LYS A 276 -12.38 23.86 0.21
CA LYS A 276 -13.43 23.27 1.07
C LYS A 276 -14.82 23.38 0.46
N SER A 277 -15.19 24.56 -0.05
CA SER A 277 -16.55 24.84 -0.53
C SER A 277 -16.77 24.39 -1.98
N GLN A 278 -15.78 24.58 -2.86
CA GLN A 278 -15.88 24.31 -4.28
C GLN A 278 -15.23 22.98 -4.70
N GLY A 279 -14.24 22.51 -3.95
CA GLY A 279 -13.50 21.30 -4.30
C GLY A 279 -12.48 21.53 -5.42
N PHE A 280 -12.17 20.47 -6.16
CA PHE A 280 -11.22 20.52 -7.27
C PHE A 280 -11.61 19.52 -8.38
N ILE A 281 -11.08 19.72 -9.58
CA ILE A 281 -11.29 18.82 -10.72
C ILE A 281 -10.46 17.54 -10.50
N ASN A 282 -11.10 16.38 -10.66
CA ASN A 282 -10.52 15.09 -10.28
C ASN A 282 -9.51 14.52 -11.31
N TYR A 283 -8.63 15.36 -11.85
CA TYR A 283 -7.62 14.96 -12.82
C TYR A 283 -6.74 13.81 -12.31
N PHE A 284 -6.27 12.99 -13.23
CA PHE A 284 -5.11 12.15 -13.01
C PHE A 284 -3.87 13.04 -13.01
N GLY A 285 -3.16 13.10 -11.88
CA GLY A 285 -1.95 13.92 -11.74
C GLY A 285 -0.75 13.36 -12.51
N LEU A 286 0.31 14.16 -12.65
CA LEU A 286 1.53 13.82 -13.42
C LEU A 286 2.15 12.46 -13.06
N GLN A 287 2.06 12.04 -11.79
CA GLN A 287 2.57 10.74 -11.34
C GLN A 287 1.96 9.54 -12.09
N ARG A 288 0.73 9.67 -12.61
CA ARG A 288 0.05 8.61 -13.39
C ARG A 288 0.67 8.40 -14.77
N PHE A 289 1.43 9.38 -15.26
CA PHE A 289 2.04 9.36 -16.59
C PHE A 289 3.55 9.04 -16.57
N GLY A 290 4.11 8.82 -15.39
CA GLY A 290 5.49 8.37 -15.19
C GLY A 290 6.53 9.48 -15.28
N SER A 291 7.79 9.07 -15.45
CA SER A 291 8.96 9.96 -15.45
C SER A 291 9.03 10.85 -16.69
N TYR A 292 9.66 12.02 -16.55
CA TYR A 292 9.88 12.97 -17.66
C TYR A 292 10.34 12.28 -18.94
N GLU A 293 11.40 11.46 -18.96
CA GLU A 293 12.02 11.01 -20.23
C GLU A 293 11.18 10.09 -21.15
N VAL A 294 10.22 9.34 -20.59
CA VAL A 294 9.31 8.47 -21.34
C VAL A 294 7.91 8.54 -20.74
N SER A 295 6.96 9.03 -21.53
CA SER A 295 5.54 9.03 -21.19
C SER A 295 4.98 7.60 -21.12
N THR A 296 4.36 7.27 -19.98
CA THR A 296 3.68 5.98 -19.78
C THR A 296 2.45 5.84 -20.68
N HIS A 297 1.71 6.94 -20.91
CA HIS A 297 0.54 6.93 -21.78
C HIS A 297 0.92 6.72 -23.26
N ALA A 298 2.11 7.18 -23.68
CA ALA A 298 2.60 6.95 -25.03
C ALA A 298 2.84 5.47 -25.31
N VAL A 299 3.38 4.73 -24.32
CA VAL A 299 3.52 3.26 -24.39
C VAL A 299 2.13 2.62 -24.48
N GLY A 300 1.18 3.04 -23.64
CA GLY A 300 -0.20 2.55 -23.64
C GLY A 300 -0.89 2.72 -25.00
N LYS A 301 -0.70 3.87 -25.64
CA LYS A 301 -1.19 4.12 -27.00
C LYS A 301 -0.60 3.13 -28.01
N CYS A 302 0.73 2.99 -28.05
CA CYS A 302 1.37 2.07 -29.00
C CYS A 302 0.88 0.62 -28.79
N ILE A 303 0.66 0.21 -27.54
CA ILE A 303 0.07 -1.10 -27.21
C ILE A 303 -1.33 -1.25 -27.79
N LEU A 304 -2.21 -0.25 -27.62
CA LEU A 304 -3.57 -0.27 -28.18
C LEU A 304 -3.58 -0.25 -29.72
N GLN A 305 -2.61 0.43 -30.33
CA GLN A 305 -2.40 0.43 -31.78
C GLN A 305 -1.76 -0.88 -32.30
N MET A 306 -1.42 -1.82 -31.42
CA MET A 306 -0.65 -3.04 -31.74
C MET A 306 0.73 -2.74 -32.38
N GLN A 307 1.26 -1.53 -32.15
CA GLN A 307 2.60 -1.10 -32.54
C GLN A 307 3.62 -1.58 -31.51
N TRP A 308 3.83 -2.90 -31.49
CA TRP A 308 4.60 -3.58 -30.44
C TRP A 308 6.07 -3.14 -30.38
N MET A 309 6.72 -2.97 -31.54
CA MET A 309 8.13 -2.58 -31.57
C MET A 309 8.34 -1.18 -31.02
N GLU A 310 7.47 -0.24 -31.39
CA GLU A 310 7.47 1.13 -30.88
C GLU A 310 7.23 1.15 -29.37
N ALA A 311 6.28 0.34 -28.87
CA ALA A 311 6.04 0.18 -27.45
C ALA A 311 7.28 -0.34 -26.71
N PHE A 312 7.95 -1.36 -27.26
CA PHE A 312 9.16 -1.93 -26.66
C PHE A 312 10.33 -0.96 -26.66
N ASP A 313 10.45 -0.15 -27.71
CA ASP A 313 11.46 0.91 -27.78
C ASP A 313 11.22 1.97 -26.72
N LEU A 314 9.97 2.41 -26.54
CA LEU A 314 9.64 3.35 -25.48
C LEU A 314 9.98 2.78 -24.09
N ILE A 315 9.65 1.51 -23.83
CA ILE A 315 9.96 0.86 -22.54
C ILE A 315 11.47 0.72 -22.31
N LEU A 316 12.21 0.31 -23.35
CA LEU A 316 13.64 0.00 -23.26
C LEU A 316 14.54 1.20 -23.58
N LYS A 317 13.99 2.41 -23.73
CA LYS A 317 14.78 3.61 -24.01
C LYS A 317 15.75 3.87 -22.86
N PRO A 318 17.07 4.00 -23.12
CA PRO A 318 18.04 4.35 -22.08
C PRO A 318 17.68 5.68 -21.43
N LYS A 319 17.68 5.70 -20.10
CA LYS A 319 17.34 6.86 -19.28
C LYS A 319 18.58 7.43 -18.58
N SER A 320 18.54 8.71 -18.22
CA SER A 320 19.66 9.37 -17.51
C SER A 320 19.87 8.81 -16.10
N ASN A 321 18.79 8.38 -15.44
CA ASN A 321 18.78 7.83 -14.08
C ASN A 321 18.83 6.29 -14.03
N ASP A 322 18.99 5.61 -15.17
CA ASP A 322 19.16 4.16 -15.18
C ASP A 322 20.44 3.74 -14.45
N GLN A 323 20.37 2.64 -13.70
CA GLN A 323 21.58 1.99 -13.17
C GLN A 323 22.47 1.54 -14.35
N ASP A 324 23.79 1.58 -14.16
CA ASP A 324 24.77 1.36 -15.25
C ASP A 324 24.53 0.06 -16.03
N PHE A 325 24.23 -1.05 -15.36
CA PHE A 325 23.93 -2.33 -16.01
C PHE A 325 22.62 -2.30 -16.82
N VAL A 326 21.59 -1.59 -16.35
CA VAL A 326 20.31 -1.43 -17.07
C VAL A 326 20.53 -0.58 -18.31
N LYS A 327 21.27 0.52 -18.17
CA LYS A 327 21.63 1.41 -19.28
C LYS A 327 22.40 0.66 -20.37
N LYS A 328 23.36 -0.19 -19.99
CA LYS A 328 24.09 -1.08 -20.92
C LYS A 328 23.15 -2.04 -21.65
N ALA A 329 22.26 -2.72 -20.92
CA ALA A 329 21.28 -3.64 -21.53
C ALA A 329 20.35 -2.93 -22.53
N LYS A 330 19.80 -1.78 -22.15
CA LYS A 330 18.95 -0.94 -23.00
C LYS A 330 19.68 -0.43 -24.24
N THR A 331 20.93 -0.01 -24.08
CA THR A 331 21.78 0.47 -25.19
C THR A 331 22.09 -0.64 -26.20
N GLU A 332 22.32 -1.86 -25.71
CA GLU A 332 22.51 -3.05 -26.56
C GLU A 332 21.28 -3.32 -27.43
N TRP A 333 20.07 -3.29 -26.84
CA TRP A 333 18.82 -3.40 -27.58
C TRP A 333 18.68 -2.31 -28.65
N PHE A 334 18.94 -1.04 -28.30
CA PHE A 334 18.76 0.08 -29.21
C PHE A 334 19.75 0.10 -30.38
N THR A 335 21.01 -0.27 -30.12
CA THR A 335 22.06 -0.23 -31.14
C THR A 335 22.03 -1.47 -32.03
N ASN A 336 21.87 -2.65 -31.41
CA ASN A 336 22.13 -3.93 -32.08
C ASN A 336 20.87 -4.78 -32.28
N ARG A 337 19.72 -4.42 -31.69
CA ARG A 337 18.48 -5.22 -31.73
C ARG A 337 18.66 -6.66 -31.25
N ASP A 338 19.61 -6.89 -30.33
CA ASP A 338 19.93 -8.21 -29.79
C ASP A 338 19.46 -8.34 -28.32
N PRO A 339 18.28 -8.96 -28.08
CA PRO A 339 17.79 -9.15 -26.72
C PRO A 339 18.60 -10.17 -25.91
N VAL A 340 19.29 -11.12 -26.57
CA VAL A 340 20.11 -12.14 -25.88
C VAL A 340 21.39 -11.48 -25.35
N ALA A 341 22.04 -10.64 -26.15
CA ALA A 341 23.17 -9.84 -25.70
C ALA A 341 22.78 -8.85 -24.60
N ALA A 342 21.60 -8.23 -24.70
CA ALA A 342 21.09 -7.29 -23.70
C ALA A 342 20.88 -7.94 -22.33
N ILE A 343 20.28 -9.13 -22.26
CA ILE A 343 20.08 -9.87 -20.99
C ILE A 343 21.42 -10.20 -20.31
N LYS A 344 22.47 -10.52 -21.08
CA LYS A 344 23.80 -10.81 -20.51
C LYS A 344 24.40 -9.61 -19.78
N LYS A 345 23.91 -8.39 -20.02
CA LYS A 345 24.29 -7.19 -19.28
C LYS A 345 23.51 -7.04 -17.96
N LEU A 346 22.40 -7.75 -17.78
CA LEU A 346 21.56 -7.69 -16.58
C LEU A 346 22.02 -8.70 -15.52
N PRO A 347 22.08 -8.31 -14.24
CA PRO A 347 22.36 -9.23 -13.16
C PRO A 347 21.22 -10.26 -12.94
N PRO A 348 21.53 -11.51 -12.51
CA PRO A 348 20.53 -12.57 -12.37
C PRO A 348 19.44 -12.31 -11.33
N TRP A 349 19.67 -11.43 -10.35
CA TRP A 349 18.67 -11.03 -9.35
C TRP A 349 17.74 -9.91 -9.85
N TYR A 350 18.04 -9.28 -10.99
CA TYR A 350 17.33 -8.07 -11.42
C TYR A 350 15.98 -8.43 -12.00
N ARG A 351 14.91 -7.97 -11.35
CA ARG A 351 13.53 -8.16 -11.78
C ARG A 351 12.90 -6.79 -11.91
N SER A 352 12.68 -6.37 -13.15
CA SER A 352 12.00 -5.13 -13.52
C SER A 352 11.14 -5.38 -14.76
N ILE A 353 10.36 -4.38 -15.16
CA ILE A 353 9.59 -4.43 -16.42
C ILE A 353 10.55 -4.63 -17.60
N GLU A 354 11.67 -3.91 -17.64
CA GLU A 354 12.66 -4.00 -18.71
C GLU A 354 13.35 -5.37 -18.75
N SER A 355 13.69 -5.92 -17.57
CA SER A 355 14.25 -7.27 -17.47
C SER A 355 13.26 -8.32 -18.00
N ASN A 356 11.99 -8.27 -17.56
CA ASN A 356 10.96 -9.21 -18.00
C ASN A 356 10.70 -9.11 -19.52
N LEU A 357 10.67 -7.88 -20.06
CA LEU A 357 10.50 -7.66 -21.49
C LEU A 357 11.70 -8.18 -22.29
N LEU A 358 12.94 -7.88 -21.88
CA LEU A 358 14.14 -8.40 -22.54
C LEU A 358 14.17 -9.93 -22.53
N HIS A 359 13.85 -10.56 -21.40
CA HIS A 359 13.69 -12.02 -21.31
C HIS A 359 12.59 -12.56 -22.23
N GLY A 360 11.47 -11.85 -22.38
CA GLY A 360 10.45 -12.19 -23.36
C GLY A 360 10.95 -12.08 -24.79
N LEU A 361 11.60 -10.97 -25.14
CA LEU A 361 12.18 -10.75 -26.46
C LEU A 361 13.22 -11.81 -26.81
N ALA A 362 14.12 -12.17 -25.91
CA ALA A 362 15.11 -13.23 -26.17
C ALA A 362 14.48 -14.59 -26.49
N LYS A 363 13.26 -14.86 -25.99
CA LYS A 363 12.54 -16.12 -26.24
C LYS A 363 11.66 -16.08 -27.50
N TYR A 364 11.04 -14.94 -27.77
CA TYR A 364 9.95 -14.83 -28.76
C TYR A 364 10.25 -13.94 -29.97
N TYR A 365 11.28 -13.08 -29.90
CA TYR A 365 11.61 -12.14 -30.98
C TYR A 365 12.00 -12.85 -32.29
N SER A 366 12.83 -13.90 -32.21
CA SER A 366 13.22 -14.70 -33.39
C SER A 366 12.05 -15.46 -34.04
N LYS A 367 10.93 -15.61 -33.31
CA LYS A 367 9.70 -16.24 -33.79
C LYS A 367 8.68 -15.23 -34.32
N ASN A 368 9.04 -13.95 -34.34
CA ASN A 368 8.14 -12.83 -34.64
C ASN A 368 6.88 -12.78 -33.74
N ASP A 369 6.97 -13.35 -32.53
CA ASP A 369 5.89 -13.37 -31.54
C ASP A 369 6.08 -12.25 -30.52
N LEU A 370 5.82 -11.01 -30.98
CA LEU A 370 5.98 -9.82 -30.16
C LEU A 370 4.94 -9.79 -29.02
N MET A 371 3.74 -10.30 -29.25
CA MET A 371 2.71 -10.40 -28.21
C MET A 371 3.14 -11.36 -27.10
N GLY A 372 3.72 -12.51 -27.44
CA GLY A 372 4.30 -13.44 -26.48
C GLY A 372 5.43 -12.83 -25.65
N ALA A 373 6.23 -11.93 -26.23
CA ALA A 373 7.23 -11.16 -25.49
C ALA A 373 6.58 -10.17 -24.50
N PHE A 374 5.56 -9.42 -24.94
CA PHE A 374 4.81 -8.49 -24.10
C PHE A 374 4.16 -9.20 -22.89
N LEU A 375 3.56 -10.37 -23.10
CA LEU A 375 2.90 -11.16 -22.05
C LEU A 375 3.85 -11.69 -20.96
N ARG A 376 5.17 -11.55 -21.12
CA ARG A 376 6.15 -11.83 -20.06
C ARG A 376 6.24 -10.75 -19.00
N ILE A 377 5.80 -9.53 -19.30
CA ILE A 377 5.63 -8.47 -18.31
C ILE A 377 4.48 -8.87 -17.38
N PRO A 378 4.58 -8.73 -16.04
CA PRO A 378 3.47 -9.01 -15.13
C PRO A 378 2.18 -8.23 -15.48
N ARG A 379 1.01 -8.84 -15.30
CA ARG A 379 -0.31 -8.30 -15.72
C ARG A 379 -0.53 -6.86 -15.25
N ASN A 380 -0.41 -6.60 -13.95
CA ASN A 380 -0.53 -5.26 -13.37
C ASN A 380 0.38 -4.21 -14.01
N SER A 381 1.61 -4.59 -14.38
CA SER A 381 2.53 -3.69 -15.08
C SER A 381 2.13 -3.45 -16.54
N ARG A 382 1.47 -4.41 -17.20
CA ARG A 382 0.90 -4.23 -18.55
C ARG A 382 -0.27 -3.25 -18.51
N HIS A 383 -1.19 -3.43 -17.55
CA HIS A 383 -2.35 -2.55 -17.36
C HIS A 383 -1.96 -1.12 -17.03
N LEU A 384 -0.86 -0.89 -16.30
CA LEU A 384 -0.38 0.46 -16.00
C LEU A 384 -0.24 1.33 -17.26
N TYR A 385 0.25 0.77 -18.38
CA TYR A 385 0.40 1.51 -19.64
C TYR A 385 -0.96 1.86 -20.25
N ILE A 386 -1.86 0.89 -20.35
CA ILE A 386 -3.21 1.08 -20.90
C ILE A 386 -3.99 2.08 -20.05
N HIS A 387 -3.95 1.93 -18.73
CA HIS A 387 -4.61 2.82 -17.78
C HIS A 387 -4.05 4.25 -17.85
N SER A 388 -2.75 4.41 -18.07
CA SER A 388 -2.15 5.73 -18.26
C SER A 388 -2.69 6.43 -19.52
N PHE A 389 -2.93 5.70 -20.61
CA PHE A 389 -3.56 6.27 -21.80
C PHE A 389 -5.04 6.59 -21.61
N GLN A 390 -5.80 5.72 -20.92
CA GLN A 390 -7.18 6.04 -20.55
C GLN A 390 -7.26 7.29 -19.65
N SER A 391 -6.34 7.43 -18.69
CA SER A 391 -6.21 8.62 -17.84
C SER A 391 -5.91 9.89 -18.64
N PHE A 392 -5.07 9.79 -19.68
CA PHE A 392 -4.75 10.92 -20.57
C PHE A 392 -6.01 11.40 -21.30
N LEU A 393 -6.77 10.49 -21.90
CA LEU A 393 -8.02 10.85 -22.58
C LEU A 393 -9.06 11.38 -21.60
N TRP A 394 -9.15 10.80 -20.40
CA TRP A 394 -10.06 11.25 -19.35
C TRP A 394 -9.80 12.71 -18.97
N ASN A 395 -8.54 13.10 -18.77
CA ASN A 395 -8.18 14.48 -18.45
C ASN A 395 -8.61 15.46 -19.55
N GLN A 396 -8.38 15.11 -20.83
CA GLN A 396 -8.81 15.93 -21.97
C GLN A 396 -10.33 16.09 -22.01
N VAL A 397 -11.08 15.00 -21.83
CA VAL A 397 -12.56 15.03 -21.80
C VAL A 397 -13.08 15.83 -20.61
N ALA A 398 -12.50 15.67 -19.42
CA ALA A 398 -12.89 16.43 -18.24
C ALA A 398 -12.71 17.94 -18.45
N THR A 399 -11.56 18.34 -19.03
CA THR A 399 -11.31 19.73 -19.43
C THR A 399 -12.36 20.23 -20.40
N TYR A 400 -12.63 19.48 -21.47
CA TYR A 400 -13.64 19.83 -22.47
C TYR A 400 -15.04 19.96 -21.84
N ARG A 401 -15.45 18.98 -21.03
CA ARG A 401 -16.74 18.97 -20.35
C ARG A 401 -16.95 20.23 -19.51
N ILE A 402 -15.95 20.64 -18.74
CA ILE A 402 -16.07 21.83 -17.89
C ILE A 402 -16.05 23.11 -18.74
N LYS A 403 -15.18 23.17 -19.76
CA LYS A 403 -15.05 24.36 -20.61
C LYS A 403 -16.32 24.66 -21.40
N GLU A 404 -16.93 23.64 -22.00
CA GLU A 404 -18.08 23.83 -22.91
C GLU A 404 -19.43 23.83 -22.19
N MET A 405 -19.55 23.11 -21.06
CA MET A 405 -20.84 22.89 -20.38
C MET A 405 -20.86 23.43 -18.94
N GLY A 406 -19.75 23.98 -18.43
CA GLY A 406 -19.69 24.61 -17.12
C GLY A 406 -19.71 23.64 -15.93
N LEU A 407 -19.86 24.22 -14.73
CA LEU A 407 -19.80 23.52 -13.43
C LEU A 407 -21.19 23.16 -12.87
N GLN A 408 -22.15 22.89 -13.75
CA GLN A 408 -23.48 22.39 -13.40
C GLN A 408 -23.72 21.06 -14.11
N PRO A 409 -24.53 20.15 -13.54
CA PRO A 409 -24.97 18.95 -14.25
C PRO A 409 -25.79 19.34 -15.48
N VAL A 410 -25.64 18.60 -16.56
CA VAL A 410 -26.41 18.81 -17.80
C VAL A 410 -27.04 17.52 -18.29
N VAL A 411 -28.10 17.63 -19.10
CA VAL A 411 -28.73 16.49 -19.76
C VAL A 411 -27.68 15.71 -20.55
N GLY A 412 -27.68 14.39 -20.42
CA GLY A 412 -26.70 13.52 -21.06
C GLY A 412 -25.48 13.17 -20.20
N ASP A 413 -25.24 13.86 -19.08
CA ASP A 413 -24.20 13.47 -18.11
C ASP A 413 -24.52 12.10 -17.50
N LEU A 414 -23.47 11.39 -17.05
CA LEU A 414 -23.61 10.11 -16.36
C LEU A 414 -23.56 10.31 -14.85
N VAL A 415 -24.39 9.58 -14.12
CA VAL A 415 -24.42 9.54 -12.65
C VAL A 415 -24.65 8.12 -12.17
N TYR A 416 -24.23 7.80 -10.95
CA TYR A 416 -24.64 6.56 -10.29
C TYR A 416 -26.14 6.60 -9.97
N VAL A 417 -26.82 5.46 -10.16
CA VAL A 417 -28.24 5.32 -9.80
C VAL A 417 -28.39 5.33 -8.27
N ASP A 418 -27.47 4.66 -7.58
CA ASP A 418 -27.45 4.55 -6.13
C ASP A 418 -26.31 5.39 -5.56
N LYS A 419 -26.66 6.39 -4.74
CA LYS A 419 -25.72 7.30 -4.08
C LYS A 419 -24.92 6.63 -2.95
N GLU A 420 -25.29 5.42 -2.49
CA GLU A 420 -24.47 4.67 -1.54
C GLU A 420 -23.16 4.14 -2.15
N HIS A 421 -23.12 4.04 -3.49
CA HIS A 421 -21.94 3.61 -4.25
C HIS A 421 -21.05 4.77 -4.69
N ASP A 422 -21.28 5.97 -4.17
CA ASP A 422 -20.62 7.21 -4.61
C ASP A 422 -19.11 7.26 -4.25
N ASP A 423 -18.67 6.41 -3.31
CA ASP A 423 -17.26 6.20 -2.95
C ASP A 423 -16.63 4.99 -3.65
N PHE A 424 -17.38 4.24 -4.46
CA PHE A 424 -16.91 3.03 -5.13
C PHE A 424 -16.20 3.37 -6.45
N TYR A 425 -14.88 3.29 -6.44
CA TYR A 425 -14.07 3.24 -7.65
C TYR A 425 -13.44 1.85 -7.76
N VAL A 426 -13.87 1.08 -8.75
CA VAL A 426 -13.24 -0.20 -9.12
C VAL A 426 -12.36 0.09 -10.34
N GLU A 427 -11.10 0.39 -10.11
CA GLU A 427 -10.08 0.19 -11.16
C GLU A 427 -10.07 -1.31 -11.44
N ASP A 428 -10.27 -1.77 -12.67
CA ASP A 428 -10.38 -3.20 -13.04
C ASP A 428 -9.50 -4.09 -12.16
N ILE A 429 -10.06 -4.58 -11.05
CA ILE A 429 -9.30 -5.34 -10.06
C ILE A 429 -9.11 -6.73 -10.67
N ASP A 430 -7.89 -7.26 -10.59
CA ASP A 430 -7.56 -8.62 -11.02
C ASP A 430 -8.62 -9.60 -10.45
N ASP A 431 -9.48 -10.16 -11.32
CA ASP A 431 -10.45 -11.20 -10.94
C ASP A 431 -9.73 -12.45 -10.35
N GLU A 432 -8.43 -12.61 -10.60
CA GLU A 432 -7.59 -13.71 -10.10
C GLU A 432 -7.31 -13.65 -8.58
N ASP A 433 -7.37 -12.48 -7.94
CA ASP A 433 -7.22 -12.38 -6.47
C ASP A 433 -8.48 -12.85 -5.71
N TYR A 434 -9.57 -13.16 -6.43
CA TYR A 434 -10.86 -13.55 -5.85
C TYR A 434 -11.06 -15.08 -5.76
N GLU A 435 -10.18 -15.88 -6.36
CA GLU A 435 -10.37 -17.33 -6.49
C GLU A 435 -9.40 -18.17 -5.66
N GLU A 436 -9.17 -17.88 -4.36
CA GLU A 436 -8.64 -18.93 -3.47
C GLU A 436 -9.32 -18.96 -2.09
N GLU A 437 -9.75 -20.18 -1.73
CA GLU A 437 -10.38 -20.66 -0.49
C GLU A 437 -11.91 -20.48 -0.32
N SER A 438 -12.70 -21.11 -1.18
CA SER A 438 -13.97 -21.72 -0.75
C SER A 438 -13.70 -22.99 0.06
N GLY A 439 -13.37 -22.83 1.35
CA GLY A 439 -13.41 -23.90 2.34
C GLY A 439 -14.69 -23.78 3.18
N ASN A 440 -15.79 -24.42 2.74
CA ASN A 440 -17.02 -24.66 3.52
C ASN A 440 -17.53 -23.50 4.41
N GLY A 441 -17.44 -22.26 3.94
CA GLY A 441 -18.18 -21.11 4.45
C GLY A 441 -18.96 -20.51 3.29
N GLN A 442 -20.18 -20.04 3.54
CA GLN A 442 -21.02 -19.38 2.53
C GLN A 442 -20.19 -18.39 1.69
N PRO A 443 -20.37 -18.35 0.35
CA PRO A 443 -19.71 -17.35 -0.47
C PRO A 443 -20.02 -15.98 0.13
N SER A 444 -18.99 -15.18 0.38
CA SER A 444 -19.21 -13.82 0.88
C SER A 444 -20.07 -13.09 -0.16
N ASP A 445 -21.24 -12.64 0.26
CA ASP A 445 -22.29 -11.98 -0.53
C ASP A 445 -21.85 -10.65 -1.20
N ARG A 446 -20.55 -10.35 -1.22
CA ARG A 446 -19.94 -9.18 -1.85
C ARG A 446 -19.14 -9.57 -3.09
N LEU A 447 -19.74 -10.36 -3.98
CA LEU A 447 -19.48 -10.17 -5.41
C LEU A 447 -19.95 -8.75 -5.72
N LEU A 448 -19.01 -7.79 -5.66
CA LEU A 448 -19.27 -6.38 -5.85
C LEU A 448 -19.84 -6.17 -7.26
N SER A 449 -21.17 -6.18 -7.38
CA SER A 449 -21.86 -5.80 -8.61
C SER A 449 -21.41 -4.40 -8.96
N ARG A 450 -20.90 -4.21 -10.18
CA ARG A 450 -20.50 -2.89 -10.67
C ARG A 450 -21.65 -1.91 -10.44
N PRO A 451 -21.40 -0.72 -9.87
CA PRO A 451 -22.45 0.25 -9.63
C PRO A 451 -23.20 0.58 -10.92
N THR A 452 -24.53 0.66 -10.84
CA THR A 452 -25.36 0.95 -12.00
C THR A 452 -25.28 2.44 -12.34
N VAL A 453 -25.07 2.77 -13.62
CA VAL A 453 -24.95 4.14 -14.12
C VAL A 453 -26.12 4.48 -15.05
N LYS A 454 -26.67 5.69 -14.88
CA LYS A 454 -27.72 6.25 -15.75
C LYS A 454 -27.27 7.56 -16.40
N THR A 455 -27.93 7.90 -17.50
CA THR A 455 -27.84 9.21 -18.17
C THR A 455 -28.83 10.17 -17.53
N LEU A 456 -28.45 11.42 -17.26
CA LEU A 456 -29.35 12.46 -16.74
C LEU A 456 -30.35 12.91 -17.80
N THR A 457 -31.62 12.95 -17.39
CA THR A 457 -32.75 13.55 -18.11
C THR A 457 -33.05 14.97 -17.58
N PRO A 458 -33.86 15.79 -18.27
CA PRO A 458 -34.25 17.11 -17.76
C PRO A 458 -34.85 17.07 -16.35
N GLU A 459 -35.64 16.04 -16.04
CA GLU A 459 -36.31 15.85 -14.74
C GLU A 459 -35.32 15.48 -13.63
N ASP A 460 -34.16 14.92 -13.96
CA ASP A 460 -33.15 14.53 -12.99
C ASP A 460 -32.32 15.72 -12.47
N LEU A 461 -32.19 16.80 -13.25
CA LEU A 461 -31.18 17.86 -13.01
C LEU A 461 -31.25 18.48 -11.61
N GLU A 462 -32.45 18.61 -11.04
CA GLU A 462 -32.65 19.18 -9.70
C GLU A 462 -32.15 18.28 -8.56
N ASN A 463 -31.99 16.97 -8.81
CA ASN A 463 -31.63 15.96 -7.81
C ASN A 463 -30.13 15.65 -7.73
N TYR A 464 -29.35 16.19 -8.66
CA TYR A 464 -27.92 15.93 -8.80
C TYR A 464 -27.15 17.24 -8.81
N SER A 465 -25.87 17.13 -8.47
CA SER A 465 -24.91 18.21 -8.48
C SER A 465 -23.74 17.86 -9.40
N ILE A 466 -22.86 18.84 -9.66
CA ILE A 466 -21.63 18.62 -10.42
C ILE A 466 -20.70 17.57 -9.77
N TYR A 467 -20.87 17.29 -8.46
CA TYR A 467 -20.07 16.30 -7.73
C TYR A 467 -20.55 14.85 -7.96
N ASP A 468 -21.76 14.68 -8.48
CA ASP A 468 -22.32 13.37 -8.86
C ASP A 468 -21.96 12.99 -10.31
N VAL A 469 -21.52 13.96 -11.12
CA VAL A 469 -21.23 13.76 -12.55
C VAL A 469 -20.00 12.87 -12.74
N LEU A 470 -20.16 11.84 -13.57
CA LEU A 470 -19.16 10.86 -13.92
C LEU A 470 -18.68 11.06 -15.37
N ILE A 471 -17.37 10.95 -15.57
CA ILE A 471 -16.76 10.77 -16.89
C ILE A 471 -16.25 9.33 -16.98
N PRO A 472 -16.61 8.58 -18.03
CA PRO A 472 -16.17 7.20 -18.17
C PRO A 472 -14.67 7.12 -18.46
N ILE A 473 -14.01 6.17 -17.79
CA ILE A 473 -12.70 5.65 -18.16
C ILE A 473 -12.95 4.55 -19.18
N GLN A 474 -12.47 4.75 -20.39
CA GLN A 474 -12.96 4.03 -21.55
C GLN A 474 -12.49 2.59 -21.62
N GLY A 475 -13.39 1.69 -21.97
CA GLY A 475 -13.14 0.26 -22.00
C GLY A 475 -14.27 -0.48 -22.68
N SER A 476 -14.22 -1.81 -22.64
CA SER A 476 -15.18 -2.68 -23.33
C SER A 476 -16.59 -2.71 -22.71
N GLN A 477 -16.74 -2.29 -21.45
CA GLN A 477 -17.98 -2.42 -20.68
C GLN A 477 -18.33 -1.10 -19.97
N ILE A 478 -18.55 -0.06 -20.76
CA ILE A 478 -18.99 1.25 -20.27
C ILE A 478 -20.23 1.75 -20.99
N ARG A 479 -20.98 2.61 -20.29
CA ARG A 479 -22.03 3.46 -20.83
C ARG A 479 -21.40 4.74 -21.35
N ILE A 480 -21.77 5.13 -22.56
CA ILE A 480 -21.28 6.35 -23.20
C ILE A 480 -22.23 7.52 -22.83
N PRO A 481 -21.71 8.70 -22.46
CA PRO A 481 -22.53 9.88 -22.21
C PRO A 481 -23.31 10.31 -23.46
N GLU A 482 -24.50 10.87 -23.26
CA GLU A 482 -25.37 11.35 -24.34
C GLU A 482 -25.28 12.89 -24.46
N ASN A 483 -24.06 13.41 -24.36
CA ASN A 483 -23.74 14.83 -24.53
C ASN A 483 -22.49 14.99 -25.42
N GLY A 484 -22.07 16.24 -25.64
CA GLY A 484 -20.93 16.56 -26.53
C GLY A 484 -19.59 15.91 -26.15
N THR A 485 -19.44 15.34 -24.95
CA THR A 485 -18.21 14.63 -24.56
C THR A 485 -17.97 13.37 -25.38
N LYS A 486 -19.03 12.70 -25.86
CA LYS A 486 -18.92 11.53 -26.75
C LYS A 486 -18.20 11.89 -28.05
N ASP A 487 -18.69 12.92 -28.74
CA ASP A 487 -18.15 13.33 -30.04
C ASP A 487 -16.71 13.84 -29.90
N TYR A 488 -16.42 14.55 -28.81
CA TYR A 488 -15.07 15.00 -28.49
C TYR A 488 -14.11 13.82 -28.23
N TYR A 489 -14.58 12.79 -27.55
CA TYR A 489 -13.80 11.58 -27.30
C TYR A 489 -13.49 10.81 -28.60
N ASP A 490 -14.49 10.62 -29.47
CA ASP A 490 -14.30 9.97 -30.77
C ASP A 490 -13.30 10.75 -31.65
N LYS A 491 -13.31 12.09 -31.55
CA LYS A 491 -12.32 12.95 -32.19
C LYS A 491 -10.91 12.71 -31.63
N LEU A 492 -10.75 12.70 -30.30
CA LEU A 492 -9.47 12.43 -29.62
C LEU A 492 -8.87 11.09 -30.04
N LEU A 493 -9.66 10.01 -30.03
CA LEU A 493 -9.17 8.70 -30.46
C LEU A 493 -8.68 8.72 -31.91
N LYS A 494 -9.42 9.35 -32.82
CA LYS A 494 -9.02 9.47 -34.22
C LYS A 494 -7.72 10.27 -34.40
N GLU A 495 -7.55 11.36 -33.64
CA GLU A 495 -6.31 12.15 -33.64
C GLU A 495 -5.11 11.32 -33.16
N GLU A 496 -5.34 10.40 -32.23
CA GLU A 496 -4.34 9.45 -31.75
C GLU A 496 -4.17 8.22 -32.66
N GLY A 497 -4.92 8.11 -33.76
CA GLY A 497 -4.87 6.99 -34.70
C GLY A 497 -5.50 5.71 -34.16
N LEU A 498 -6.56 5.83 -33.36
CA LEU A 498 -7.36 4.75 -32.79
C LEU A 498 -8.84 4.90 -33.20
N ASP A 499 -9.55 3.78 -33.20
CA ASP A 499 -11.00 3.72 -33.37
C ASP A 499 -11.73 3.62 -32.01
N SER A 500 -13.03 3.91 -32.00
CA SER A 500 -13.85 3.89 -30.79
C SER A 500 -13.98 2.50 -30.16
N ASP A 501 -13.72 1.45 -30.92
CA ASP A 501 -13.72 0.05 -30.47
C ASP A 501 -12.31 -0.52 -30.24
N CYS A 502 -11.26 0.32 -30.19
CA CYS A 502 -9.89 -0.14 -29.94
C CYS A 502 -9.74 -0.97 -28.65
N PHE A 503 -10.45 -0.58 -27.58
CA PHE A 503 -10.48 -1.33 -26.33
C PHE A 503 -11.24 -2.66 -26.47
N LEU A 504 -12.28 -2.71 -27.30
CA LEU A 504 -13.04 -3.93 -27.61
C LEU A 504 -12.22 -4.92 -28.47
N LYS A 505 -11.35 -4.40 -29.33
CA LYS A 505 -10.50 -5.17 -30.25
C LYS A 505 -9.14 -5.56 -29.65
N PHE A 506 -8.85 -5.19 -28.40
CA PHE A 506 -7.54 -5.46 -27.80
C PHE A 506 -7.27 -6.97 -27.71
N LYS A 507 -6.21 -7.41 -28.39
CA LYS A 507 -5.96 -8.84 -28.66
C LYS A 507 -5.57 -9.68 -27.46
N PRO A 508 -4.79 -9.17 -26.48
CA PRO A 508 -4.68 -9.85 -25.19
C PRO A 508 -6.04 -9.84 -24.50
N VAL A 509 -6.94 -10.75 -24.89
CA VAL A 509 -8.36 -10.77 -24.48
C VAL A 509 -8.47 -10.84 -22.96
N ALA A 510 -7.59 -11.60 -22.31
CA ALA A 510 -7.52 -11.68 -20.85
C ALA A 510 -7.11 -10.35 -20.17
N ASP A 511 -6.47 -9.44 -20.90
CA ASP A 511 -6.07 -8.12 -20.40
C ASP A 511 -6.96 -7.00 -20.96
N GLN A 512 -8.05 -7.33 -21.65
CA GLN A 512 -8.97 -6.35 -22.19
C GLN A 512 -9.49 -5.44 -21.09
N PRO A 513 -9.28 -4.10 -21.18
CA PRO A 513 -9.80 -3.19 -20.18
C PRO A 513 -11.33 -3.15 -20.28
N LYS A 514 -12.01 -3.39 -19.16
CA LYS A 514 -13.47 -3.32 -19.07
C LYS A 514 -13.91 -1.85 -18.93
N GLY A 515 -13.04 -1.00 -18.40
CA GLY A 515 -13.35 0.42 -18.18
C GLY A 515 -14.11 0.64 -16.87
N ALA A 516 -14.23 1.90 -16.48
CA ALA A 516 -14.76 2.31 -15.18
C ALA A 516 -15.41 3.70 -15.27
N TYR A 517 -15.87 4.24 -14.15
CA TYR A 517 -16.42 5.59 -14.06
C TYR A 517 -15.68 6.38 -13.00
N ARG A 518 -15.48 7.67 -13.25
CA ARG A 518 -14.75 8.55 -12.35
C ARG A 518 -15.48 9.89 -12.23
N LYS A 519 -15.68 10.33 -10.99
CA LYS A 519 -16.25 11.65 -10.69
C LYS A 519 -15.45 12.77 -11.33
N LEU A 520 -16.15 13.74 -11.92
CA LEU A 520 -15.56 14.91 -12.55
C LEU A 520 -14.92 15.86 -11.51
N LEU A 521 -15.64 16.15 -10.44
CA LEU A 521 -15.18 16.99 -9.32
C LEU A 521 -15.16 16.20 -8.01
N ILE A 522 -14.21 16.54 -7.14
CA ILE A 522 -14.15 16.05 -5.76
C ILE A 522 -14.29 17.23 -4.80
N ARG A 523 -15.22 17.09 -3.85
CA ARG A 523 -15.27 17.96 -2.67
C ARG A 523 -14.57 17.26 -1.50
N PRO A 524 -13.42 17.78 -1.03
CA PRO A 524 -12.73 17.20 0.11
C PRO A 524 -13.50 17.39 1.41
N HIS A 525 -13.32 16.45 2.35
CA HIS A 525 -13.89 16.51 3.70
C HIS A 525 -12.81 16.83 4.73
N ASN A 526 -13.20 17.25 5.94
CA ASN A 526 -12.27 17.59 7.04
C ASN A 526 -11.17 18.58 6.62
N VAL A 527 -11.54 19.57 5.81
CA VAL A 527 -10.59 20.60 5.33
C VAL A 527 -10.30 21.60 6.44
N SER A 528 -9.03 21.77 6.78
CA SER A 528 -8.56 22.78 7.72
C SER A 528 -7.12 23.18 7.43
N HIS A 529 -6.69 24.31 8.00
CA HIS A 529 -5.29 24.73 7.92
C HIS A 529 -4.83 25.46 9.18
N LYS A 530 -3.51 25.48 9.39
CA LYS A 530 -2.84 26.22 10.46
C LYS A 530 -1.63 26.94 9.90
N ILE A 531 -1.54 28.25 10.16
CA ILE A 531 -0.42 29.09 9.76
C ILE A 531 0.56 29.18 10.94
N ILE A 532 1.84 28.93 10.69
CA ILE A 532 2.89 28.98 11.72
C ILE A 532 4.06 29.80 11.19
N GLN A 533 4.48 30.79 11.97
CA GLN A 533 5.74 31.51 11.74
C GLN A 533 6.90 30.75 12.41
N TYR A 534 8.02 30.65 11.70
CA TYR A 534 9.21 29.93 12.17
C TYR A 534 10.50 30.63 11.72
N GLY A 535 11.59 30.40 12.44
CA GLY A 535 12.95 30.78 12.06
C GLY A 535 13.81 29.56 11.71
N ASP A 536 15.06 29.78 11.28
CA ASP A 536 15.95 28.69 10.84
C ASP A 536 16.32 27.67 11.91
N ALA A 537 16.25 28.05 13.19
CA ALA A 537 16.52 27.16 14.32
C ALA A 537 15.32 26.29 14.72
N ASP A 538 14.11 26.58 14.21
CA ASP A 538 12.90 25.85 14.62
C ASP A 538 12.87 24.43 14.02
N PRO A 539 12.51 23.40 14.81
CA PRO A 539 12.43 22.02 14.32
C PRO A 539 11.11 21.79 13.57
N VAL A 540 10.96 22.39 12.39
CA VAL A 540 9.71 22.39 11.60
C VAL A 540 9.19 20.97 11.32
N ASP A 541 10.07 19.96 11.24
CA ASP A 541 9.71 18.55 11.08
C ASP A 541 8.82 18.00 12.22
N THR A 542 8.80 18.67 13.37
CA THR A 542 7.99 18.30 14.55
C THR A 542 6.63 18.98 14.58
N PHE A 543 6.38 19.97 13.71
CA PHE A 543 5.11 20.70 13.70
C PHE A 543 3.91 19.82 13.29
N ILE A 544 4.18 18.72 12.59
CA ILE A 544 3.21 17.67 12.31
C ILE A 544 3.69 16.35 12.94
N PRO A 545 3.27 16.03 14.19
CA PRO A 545 3.68 14.78 14.82
C PRO A 545 3.10 13.59 14.05
N SER A 546 3.93 12.57 13.86
CA SER A 546 3.52 11.32 13.21
C SER A 546 2.67 10.46 14.14
N GLU A 547 1.98 9.47 13.57
CA GLU A 547 1.24 8.49 14.37
C GLU A 547 2.16 7.69 15.29
N LEU A 548 3.41 7.44 14.88
CA LEU A 548 4.39 6.80 15.73
C LEU A 548 4.79 7.70 16.91
N ASP A 549 5.02 9.00 16.68
CA ASP A 549 5.35 9.95 17.74
C ASP A 549 4.21 9.99 18.77
N LYS A 550 2.96 10.05 18.30
CA LYS A 550 1.77 10.02 19.17
C LYS A 550 1.67 8.74 19.99
N ALA A 551 1.80 7.57 19.35
CA ALA A 551 1.73 6.27 20.02
C ALA A 551 2.82 6.12 21.10
N GLN A 552 4.03 6.62 20.82
CA GLN A 552 5.14 6.60 21.78
C GLN A 552 4.92 7.57 22.95
N HIS A 553 4.34 8.75 22.69
CA HIS A 553 3.96 9.69 23.75
C HIS A 553 2.85 9.14 24.65
N GLU A 554 1.82 8.52 24.09
CA GLU A 554 0.75 7.88 24.87
C GLU A 554 1.29 6.72 25.73
N ASN A 555 2.19 5.90 25.20
CA ASN A 555 2.84 4.83 25.97
C ASN A 555 3.73 5.39 27.10
N LYS A 556 4.40 6.52 26.89
CA LYS A 556 5.17 7.19 27.95
C LYS A 556 4.26 7.77 29.03
N MET A 557 3.18 8.47 28.67
CA MET A 557 2.23 9.02 29.66
C MET A 557 1.50 7.93 30.46
N ASN A 558 1.28 6.75 29.88
CA ASN A 558 0.71 5.60 30.59
C ASN A 558 1.72 4.93 31.54
N ASN A 559 3.02 5.10 31.33
CA ASN A 559 4.09 4.52 32.18
C ASN A 559 4.69 5.53 33.17
N GLU A 560 4.55 6.84 32.91
CA GLU A 560 5.17 7.92 33.67
C GLU A 560 4.13 9.02 33.94
N ALA A 561 3.36 8.87 35.02
CA ALA A 561 2.78 10.00 35.71
C ALA A 561 3.88 10.72 36.52
N ALA A 562 4.87 11.31 35.85
CA ALA A 562 5.87 12.16 36.50
C ALA A 562 6.66 13.02 35.49
N GLU A 563 6.68 14.31 35.78
CA GLU A 563 7.67 15.33 35.38
C GLU A 563 7.54 16.00 34.00
N CYS A 564 6.89 17.16 34.03
CA CYS A 564 7.07 18.24 33.06
C CYS A 564 8.45 18.88 33.22
N ALA A 565 9.16 19.09 32.11
CA ALA A 565 10.23 20.08 32.01
C ALA A 565 10.09 20.85 30.70
N SER A 566 9.71 22.12 30.83
CA SER A 566 9.79 23.14 29.79
C SER A 566 11.25 23.55 29.60
N ASN A 567 11.77 23.36 28.39
CA ASN A 567 13.01 24.01 27.97
C ASN A 567 12.64 25.15 27.01
N ASP A 568 12.72 26.36 27.54
CA ASP A 568 12.82 27.59 26.76
C ASP A 568 14.21 27.63 26.10
N THR A 569 14.26 27.78 24.78
CA THR A 569 15.47 28.26 24.11
C THR A 569 15.15 29.17 22.93
N GLU A 570 15.81 30.33 22.99
CA GLU A 570 16.23 31.27 21.95
C GLU A 570 15.18 31.96 21.07
N VAL A 571 15.13 33.29 21.23
CA VAL A 571 14.42 34.24 20.37
C VAL A 571 15.20 34.38 19.05
N GLY A 572 15.02 33.41 18.16
CA GLY A 572 15.34 33.57 16.74
C GLY A 572 14.30 34.47 16.07
N THR A 573 14.71 35.24 15.05
CA THR A 573 13.76 36.00 14.23
C THR A 573 12.87 35.03 13.46
N LYS A 574 11.56 35.05 13.72
CA LYS A 574 10.57 34.25 12.98
C LYS A 574 10.20 34.94 11.67
N ASP A 575 11.07 34.84 10.68
CA ASP A 575 10.95 35.52 9.40
C ASP A 575 10.28 34.67 8.31
N LYS A 576 10.16 33.35 8.52
CA LYS A 576 9.54 32.41 7.57
C LYS A 576 8.14 31.98 8.03
N LYS A 577 7.35 31.52 7.07
CA LYS A 577 5.98 31.05 7.28
C LYS A 577 5.81 29.66 6.70
N CYS A 578 5.13 28.78 7.42
CA CYS A 578 4.66 27.51 6.90
C CYS A 578 3.15 27.38 7.11
N VAL A 579 2.52 26.54 6.30
CA VAL A 579 1.09 26.25 6.40
C VAL A 579 0.92 24.74 6.48
N ILE A 580 0.28 24.28 7.55
CA ILE A 580 -0.19 22.90 7.64
C ILE A 580 -1.60 22.87 7.05
N VAL A 581 -1.83 22.01 6.06
CA VAL A 581 -3.14 21.81 5.44
C VAL A 581 -3.57 20.37 5.68
N GLU A 582 -4.81 20.18 6.11
CA GLU A 582 -5.41 18.87 6.36
C GLU A 582 -6.69 18.72 5.53
N PHE A 583 -6.89 17.56 4.92
CA PHE A 583 -8.12 17.22 4.19
C PHE A 583 -8.22 15.72 3.92
N SER A 584 -9.44 15.25 3.69
CA SER A 584 -9.75 13.85 3.38
C SER A 584 -10.27 13.74 1.96
N LEU A 585 -9.70 12.81 1.20
CA LEU A 585 -10.09 12.52 -0.17
C LEU A 585 -10.60 11.08 -0.29
N PRO A 586 -11.58 10.82 -1.17
CA PRO A 586 -11.99 9.46 -1.47
C PRO A 586 -10.87 8.68 -2.17
N SER A 587 -11.05 7.38 -2.30
CA SER A 587 -10.17 6.51 -3.09
C SER A 587 -9.99 7.04 -4.51
N SER A 588 -8.79 6.84 -5.07
CA SER A 588 -8.43 7.25 -6.44
C SER A 588 -8.43 8.76 -6.72
N ALA A 589 -8.50 9.62 -5.69
CA ALA A 589 -8.25 11.06 -5.81
C ALA A 589 -6.79 11.40 -5.44
N TYR A 590 -6.26 12.47 -6.05
CA TYR A 590 -4.84 12.85 -5.92
C TYR A 590 -4.70 14.10 -5.04
N ALA A 591 -3.98 13.99 -3.91
CA ALA A 591 -3.69 15.14 -3.03
C ALA A 591 -2.96 16.26 -3.75
N THR A 592 -2.11 15.94 -4.73
CA THR A 592 -1.43 16.95 -5.57
C THR A 592 -2.40 17.80 -6.38
N MET A 593 -3.55 17.26 -6.82
CA MET A 593 -4.57 18.02 -7.53
C MET A 593 -5.38 18.92 -6.59
N ALA A 594 -5.62 18.49 -5.35
CA ALA A 594 -6.19 19.35 -4.31
C ALA A 594 -5.25 20.51 -3.95
N LEU A 595 -3.95 20.23 -3.76
CA LEU A 595 -2.94 21.26 -3.51
C LEU A 595 -2.78 22.22 -4.69
N ARG A 596 -2.82 21.70 -5.92
CA ARG A 596 -2.80 22.52 -7.14
C ARG A 596 -3.92 23.56 -7.13
N GLU A 597 -5.09 23.27 -6.57
CA GLU A 597 -6.18 24.24 -6.51
C GLU A 597 -5.84 25.49 -5.66
N ILE A 598 -5.01 25.33 -4.63
CA ILE A 598 -4.66 26.38 -3.65
C ILE A 598 -3.25 26.98 -3.85
N MET A 599 -2.35 26.26 -4.53
CA MET A 599 -0.96 26.67 -4.75
C MET A 599 -0.71 27.20 -6.16
N LEU A 600 0.26 28.11 -6.30
CA LEU A 600 0.73 28.65 -7.59
C LEU A 600 1.68 27.70 -8.32
N SER A 601 2.46 26.90 -7.60
CA SER A 601 3.45 26.01 -8.22
C SER A 601 2.76 25.01 -9.16
N SER A 602 3.21 25.01 -10.42
CA SER A 602 2.89 23.93 -11.35
C SER A 602 3.35 22.62 -10.71
N SER A 603 2.60 21.54 -10.93
CA SER A 603 3.01 20.19 -10.48
C SER A 603 4.40 19.78 -11.00
N GLU A 604 5.00 20.55 -11.92
CA GLU A 604 6.37 20.42 -12.42
C GLU A 604 7.43 20.56 -11.32
N ILE A 605 7.27 21.52 -10.39
CA ILE A 605 8.19 21.69 -9.24
C ILE A 605 7.98 20.54 -8.25
N VAL A 606 6.74 20.10 -8.05
CA VAL A 606 6.38 18.96 -7.17
C VAL A 606 6.96 17.65 -7.71
N ALA A 607 6.90 17.43 -9.02
CA ALA A 607 7.45 16.23 -9.66
C ALA A 607 8.98 16.27 -9.71
N THR A 608 9.62 17.42 -9.99
CA THR A 608 11.09 17.54 -9.93
C THR A 608 11.63 17.42 -8.50
N GLN A 609 10.94 17.96 -7.49
CA GLN A 609 11.31 17.78 -6.08
C GLN A 609 11.18 16.32 -5.64
N THR A 610 10.14 15.59 -6.08
CA THR A 610 10.02 14.14 -5.79
C THR A 610 11.25 13.35 -6.28
N TYR A 611 11.86 13.75 -7.41
CA TYR A 611 13.11 13.15 -7.92
C TYR A 611 14.37 13.69 -7.23
N GLN A 612 14.39 14.92 -6.73
CA GLN A 612 15.54 15.45 -5.98
C GLN A 612 15.58 14.95 -4.53
N VAL A 613 14.43 14.65 -3.91
CA VAL A 613 14.31 14.02 -2.58
C VAL A 613 14.99 12.64 -2.52
N ILE A 614 15.21 11.98 -3.68
CA ILE A 614 16.03 10.75 -3.79
C ILE A 614 17.45 10.96 -3.21
N LYS A 615 17.95 12.19 -3.10
CA LYS A 615 19.29 12.48 -2.57
C LYS A 615 19.37 12.69 -1.05
N ILE A 616 18.25 12.82 -0.35
CA ILE A 616 18.22 13.01 1.12
C ILE A 616 17.43 11.85 1.73
N GLU A 617 17.94 10.64 1.54
CA GLU A 617 17.49 9.49 2.34
C GLU A 617 18.04 9.65 3.78
N PRO A 618 17.31 9.21 4.82
CA PRO A 618 17.93 9.03 6.13
C PRO A 618 19.14 8.10 5.97
N GLU A 619 20.20 8.29 6.76
CA GLU A 619 21.35 7.37 6.80
C GLU A 619 20.83 5.95 7.10
N THR A 620 20.61 5.16 6.05
CA THR A 620 20.27 3.74 6.10
C THR A 620 21.54 2.93 6.23
N THR A 621 22.37 3.26 7.22
CA THR A 621 23.42 2.36 7.68
C THR A 621 22.83 1.44 8.74
N ASP A 622 22.03 0.47 8.30
CA ASP A 622 21.87 -0.77 9.06
C ASP A 622 23.12 -1.64 8.76
N PRO A 623 24.09 -1.75 9.69
CA PRO A 623 25.31 -2.51 9.44
C PRO A 623 25.06 -4.02 9.38
N ALA A 624 23.85 -4.49 9.72
CA ALA A 624 23.54 -5.91 9.82
C ALA A 624 23.17 -6.60 8.49
N ALA A 625 23.10 -5.87 7.36
CA ALA A 625 22.76 -6.44 6.05
C ALA A 625 23.97 -6.66 5.11
N LYS A 626 25.20 -6.34 5.54
CA LYS A 626 26.43 -6.61 4.78
C LYS A 626 27.31 -7.59 5.53
N ASN A 627 26.92 -8.86 5.56
CA ASN A 627 27.82 -10.00 5.74
C ASN A 627 27.04 -11.30 5.52
N ASP A 628 26.86 -11.67 4.26
CA ASP A 628 26.65 -13.06 3.84
C ASP A 628 27.39 -13.23 2.50
N ASN A 629 28.72 -13.36 2.60
CA ASN A 629 29.51 -13.97 1.54
C ASN A 629 29.24 -15.48 1.59
N ASP A 630 28.18 -15.92 0.92
CA ASP A 630 28.04 -17.32 0.54
C ASP A 630 29.00 -17.59 -0.64
N GLU A 631 30.25 -17.90 -0.29
CA GLU A 631 31.12 -18.66 -1.20
C GLU A 631 30.47 -20.04 -1.45
N PRO A 632 30.29 -20.46 -2.71
CA PRO A 632 29.80 -21.80 -2.98
C PRO A 632 30.87 -22.81 -2.54
N LYS A 633 30.61 -23.54 -1.44
CA LYS A 633 31.42 -24.69 -1.04
C LYS A 633 31.54 -25.67 -2.21
N ALA A 634 32.73 -25.72 -2.78
CA ALA A 634 33.10 -26.66 -3.83
C ALA A 634 32.81 -28.10 -3.36
N LYS A 635 31.99 -28.81 -4.14
CA LYS A 635 31.82 -30.26 -4.01
C LYS A 635 33.20 -30.91 -4.19
N ARG A 636 33.70 -31.57 -3.15
CA ARG A 636 34.83 -32.50 -3.24
C ARG A 636 34.43 -33.63 -4.19
N ILE A 637 35.01 -33.62 -5.39
CA ILE A 637 35.01 -34.76 -6.30
C ILE A 637 35.96 -35.80 -5.69
N ARG A 638 35.42 -36.97 -5.33
CA ARG A 638 36.20 -38.17 -5.05
C ARG A 638 36.76 -38.66 -6.39
N THR A 639 38.07 -38.59 -6.56
CA THR A 639 38.80 -39.34 -7.57
C THR A 639 39.11 -40.72 -7.01
N ASP A 640 38.35 -41.74 -7.43
CA ASP A 640 38.80 -43.13 -7.33
C ASP A 640 39.50 -43.47 -8.66
N LEU A 641 40.76 -43.88 -8.52
CA LEU A 641 41.61 -44.49 -9.54
C LEU A 641 41.08 -45.88 -9.89
N THR A 642 41.04 -46.24 -11.17
CA THR A 642 41.49 -47.55 -11.70
C THR A 642 41.57 -47.54 -13.23
N SER A 643 42.68 -48.11 -13.75
CA SER A 643 42.92 -48.74 -15.08
C SER A 643 42.73 -47.89 -16.34
N ASP A 644 43.69 -47.69 -17.25
CA ASP A 644 44.90 -48.46 -17.64
C ASP A 644 46.08 -47.53 -17.98
#